data_AF-A0A3A9B0H8-F1
#
_entry.id   AF-A0A3A9B0H8-F1
#
_cell.length_a   1.000
_cell.length_b   1.000
_cell.length_c   1.000
_cell.angle_alpha   90.00
_cell.angle_beta   90.00
_cell.angle_gamma   90.00
#
_symmetry.space_group_name_H-M   'P 1'
#
loop_
_entity.id
_entity.type
_entity.pdbx_description
1 polymer ?
#
loop_
_entity_poly.entity_id
_entity_poly.type
_entity_poly.pdbx_seq_one_letter_code
_entity_poly.pdbx_strand_id
1 'polypeptide(L)'
;MDTIMDISQIAYQSSTDNSYELLKQAHKATYELSQSQVNIVDGGKAIEGEVWAPQLEPYEDWAKGPSEGFEQGTDGDLYPVGVLGMGISDERREELVERAKLVRHHLQNQGADATNPSCAAANADTGAAFDSSAFDSSAFDSSAFDKELQSLFSVRHDNEGWALCGVNLRRIAELLDAREGLVVVLPSSIGGVPVVRIAAEAFARRLVQGVGVSLLVIPDSVRSIGAGAFGALSATCVYLGADLEVLGEQVCDLAGVSPRLCRREYAINPQNKTYYVDNGSLYKRGEEGDELVFLASPYPEQITISDSVTQIGSAAFAQGCEMPRVVRCSKRLTRVIAKTFDDAVWICPACAPAYHQLYRRGVRLAGQHALEQDGCWYDFIDGEAVLVAGPPAPASVSKRFSEAAAVRAAVIRGENDRDEVPSLSEEVNAAVADFIAPPQPTDLLMLPKNVSGMPLTRIGVRALPHAPATLIVPDSVRIIERENACRGTVSLTLPEGLQAIGEHCFWSRTLQAPVEIPASVTSVGQGCFEYAICRLGQTGAIVHLSADQLLSCFLVNPRDGIPFDFARYDELLTSGKNLPDRLGGMLHRIATPFRLTETTRDTLVRMLLERKREAMERVAQEGDVTMVEQLAHAGFINAETFDQQIELLRVRNRTDCVLFLMEWHRRQRELTCAESSTSEFVPSAADPAPAKPAARPESAKPAAPAAHLAPATRHNAPSSRDRYAL
;
A
#
# COMPACT_ATOMS: atom_id res chain seq x y z
N MET A 1 -13.69 57.12 20.05
CA MET A 1 -13.69 56.19 21.19
C MET A 1 -13.27 54.87 20.60
N ASP A 2 -11.95 54.71 20.47
CA ASP A 2 -11.33 53.58 19.80
C ASP A 2 -11.36 52.42 20.78
N THR A 3 -12.22 51.45 20.51
CA THR A 3 -12.25 50.19 21.24
C THR A 3 -10.91 49.51 20.99
N ILE A 4 -10.02 49.54 21.98
CA ILE A 4 -8.77 48.81 21.98
C ILE A 4 -9.14 47.33 21.78
N MET A 5 -8.80 46.75 20.63
CA MET A 5 -8.96 45.31 20.42
C MET A 5 -8.06 44.58 21.39
N ASP A 6 -8.63 43.75 22.25
CA ASP A 6 -7.85 42.76 22.98
C ASP A 6 -7.70 41.49 22.13
N ILE A 7 -6.53 40.85 22.19
CA ILE A 7 -6.24 39.56 21.53
C ILE A 7 -7.27 38.48 21.89
N SER A 8 -7.93 38.62 23.05
CA SER A 8 -9.03 37.77 23.51
C SER A 8 -10.28 37.77 22.60
N GLN A 9 -10.44 38.78 21.74
CA GLN A 9 -11.50 38.82 20.71
C GLN A 9 -11.13 37.99 19.47
N ILE A 10 -9.83 37.80 19.22
CA ILE A 10 -9.28 37.04 18.08
C ILE A 10 -9.22 35.55 18.43
N ALA A 11 -8.67 35.24 19.60
CA ALA A 11 -8.57 33.89 20.11
C ALA A 11 -8.62 33.85 21.64
N TYR A 12 -9.24 32.80 22.17
CA TYR A 12 -9.29 32.56 23.61
C TYR A 12 -9.16 31.06 23.90
N GLN A 13 -8.65 30.74 25.08
CA GLN A 13 -8.60 29.36 25.56
C GLN A 13 -9.95 29.01 26.20
N SER A 14 -10.57 27.91 25.78
CA SER A 14 -11.76 27.37 26.44
C SER A 14 -11.44 26.05 27.13
N SER A 15 -12.02 25.86 28.32
CA SER A 15 -11.99 24.60 29.05
C SER A 15 -13.13 23.65 28.68
N THR A 16 -14.04 24.05 27.79
CA THR A 16 -15.18 23.23 27.35
C THR A 16 -14.92 22.60 25.97
N ASP A 17 -15.11 21.27 25.90
CA ASP A 17 -14.95 20.49 24.66
C ASP A 17 -16.21 20.42 23.78
N ASN A 18 -17.28 21.10 24.19
CA ASN A 18 -18.57 21.08 23.50
C ASN A 18 -18.62 22.14 22.38
N SER A 19 -18.50 21.68 21.13
CA SER A 19 -18.46 22.53 19.93
C SER A 19 -19.67 23.49 19.83
N TYR A 20 -20.85 23.08 20.28
CA TYR A 20 -22.06 23.91 20.23
C TYR A 20 -22.03 25.09 21.21
N GLU A 21 -21.46 24.91 22.40
CA GLU A 21 -21.32 25.99 23.39
C GLU A 21 -20.23 26.98 22.97
N LEU A 22 -19.12 26.47 22.43
CA LEU A 22 -18.06 27.29 21.86
C LEU A 22 -18.58 28.16 20.70
N LEU A 23 -19.41 27.59 19.83
CA LEU A 23 -20.03 28.34 18.73
C LEU A 23 -20.93 29.48 19.21
N LYS A 24 -21.74 29.26 20.25
CA LYS A 24 -22.59 30.32 20.83
C LYS A 24 -21.78 31.46 21.44
N GLN A 25 -20.60 31.16 21.97
CA GLN A 25 -19.69 32.18 22.50
C GLN A 25 -18.97 32.92 21.36
N ALA A 26 -18.50 32.20 20.34
CA ALA A 26 -17.76 32.77 19.21
C ALA A 26 -18.61 33.67 18.29
N HIS A 27 -19.90 33.38 18.10
CA HIS A 27 -20.80 34.24 17.30
C HIS A 27 -21.00 35.65 17.90
N LYS A 28 -20.63 35.88 19.17
CA LYS A 28 -20.64 37.21 19.79
C LYS A 28 -19.39 38.04 19.48
N ALA A 29 -18.37 37.44 18.86
CA ALA A 29 -17.03 38.01 18.68
C ALA A 29 -16.63 38.16 17.19
N THR A 30 -17.55 38.63 16.34
CA THR A 30 -17.17 39.07 14.98
C THR A 30 -16.40 40.39 15.07
N TYR A 31 -15.23 40.48 14.46
CA TYR A 31 -14.37 41.68 14.50
C TYR A 31 -13.77 42.00 13.12
N GLU A 32 -13.43 43.28 12.91
CA GLU A 32 -12.90 43.84 11.67
C GLU A 32 -11.50 44.40 11.88
N LEU A 33 -10.51 43.97 11.08
CA LEU A 33 -9.13 44.48 11.19
C LEU A 33 -8.93 45.72 10.32
N SER A 34 -8.02 46.61 10.73
CA SER A 34 -7.56 47.72 9.87
C SER A 34 -6.40 47.29 8.95
N GLN A 35 -6.16 48.02 7.85
CA GLN A 35 -5.07 47.68 6.91
C GLN A 35 -3.68 47.78 7.55
N SER A 36 -3.50 48.60 8.59
CA SER A 36 -2.24 48.72 9.34
C SER A 36 -1.97 47.54 10.26
N GLN A 37 -2.91 46.61 10.45
CA GLN A 37 -2.81 45.47 11.37
C GLN A 37 -2.55 44.14 10.66
N VAL A 38 -2.34 44.16 9.34
CA VAL A 38 -2.22 42.95 8.52
C VAL A 38 -0.99 43.05 7.62
N ASN A 39 -0.25 41.96 7.46
CA ASN A 39 0.86 41.91 6.51
C ASN A 39 0.34 41.67 5.09
N ILE A 40 0.44 42.68 4.22
CA ILE A 40 0.03 42.58 2.82
C ILE A 40 1.16 41.96 2.02
N VAL A 41 0.92 40.77 1.47
CA VAL A 41 1.88 40.05 0.64
C VAL A 41 1.51 40.28 -0.82
N ASP A 42 2.39 40.94 -1.57
CA ASP A 42 2.25 41.05 -3.01
C ASP A 42 2.40 39.68 -3.64
N GLY A 43 1.37 39.23 -4.37
CA GLY A 43 1.47 38.00 -5.15
C GLY A 43 2.56 38.16 -6.19
N GLY A 44 3.42 37.13 -6.33
CA GLY A 44 4.35 37.06 -7.45
C GLY A 44 3.57 37.26 -8.75
N LYS A 45 3.75 38.41 -9.40
CA LYS A 45 3.23 38.63 -10.75
C LYS A 45 3.92 37.60 -11.62
N ALA A 46 3.15 36.70 -12.22
CA ALA A 46 3.64 36.00 -13.40
C ALA A 46 4.04 37.09 -14.39
N ILE A 47 5.33 37.21 -14.66
CA ILE A 47 5.82 38.10 -15.72
C ILE A 47 5.25 37.50 -17.01
N GLU A 48 4.55 38.30 -17.80
CA GLU A 48 4.09 37.88 -19.14
C GLU A 48 5.31 37.35 -19.92
N GLY A 49 5.35 36.03 -20.13
CA GLY A 49 6.46 35.35 -20.81
C GLY A 49 7.07 34.16 -20.04
N GLU A 50 6.80 33.97 -18.75
CA GLU A 50 7.25 32.76 -18.04
C GLU A 50 6.35 31.56 -18.36
N VAL A 51 6.75 30.79 -19.38
CA VAL A 51 6.30 29.43 -19.58
C VAL A 51 6.91 28.58 -18.47
N TRP A 52 6.10 28.12 -17.52
CA TRP A 52 6.51 27.08 -16.56
C TRP A 52 6.65 25.74 -17.31
N ALA A 53 7.77 25.57 -17.99
CA ALA A 53 8.33 24.26 -18.29
C ALA A 53 9.26 23.87 -17.14
N PRO A 54 9.27 22.61 -16.68
CA PRO A 54 10.32 22.12 -15.80
C PRO A 54 11.58 22.00 -16.65
N GLN A 55 12.26 23.12 -16.86
CA GLN A 55 13.54 23.15 -17.54
C GLN A 55 14.56 22.65 -16.52
N LEU A 56 14.76 21.33 -16.52
CA LEU A 56 15.97 20.72 -15.99
C LEU A 56 17.16 21.56 -16.45
N GLU A 57 17.98 22.04 -15.51
CA GLU A 57 19.25 22.65 -15.88
C GLU A 57 20.05 21.65 -16.73
N PRO A 58 20.78 22.12 -17.76
CA PRO A 58 21.66 21.26 -18.52
C PRO A 58 22.64 20.59 -17.57
N TYR A 59 22.78 19.28 -17.72
CA TYR A 59 23.75 18.45 -17.03
C TYR A 59 25.16 19.04 -17.21
N GLU A 60 25.70 19.72 -16.19
CA GLU A 60 27.11 20.05 -16.14
C GLU A 60 27.89 18.80 -15.69
N ASP A 61 28.80 18.35 -16.56
CA ASP A 61 29.68 17.22 -16.32
C ASP A 61 30.41 17.38 -14.98
N TRP A 62 30.27 16.38 -14.10
CA TRP A 62 31.09 16.18 -12.91
C TRP A 62 32.56 15.89 -13.29
N ALA A 63 33.25 16.88 -13.84
CA ALA A 63 34.67 16.86 -14.13
C ALA A 63 35.41 17.78 -13.15
N LYS A 64 35.29 17.49 -11.86
CA LYS A 64 36.37 17.78 -10.91
C LYS A 64 36.91 16.44 -10.43
N GLY A 65 37.99 16.01 -11.08
CA GLY A 65 38.79 14.88 -10.61
C GLY A 65 39.27 15.14 -9.17
N PRO A 66 39.62 14.06 -8.44
CA PRO A 66 40.00 14.18 -7.04
C PRO A 66 41.27 15.01 -6.91
N SER A 67 41.23 16.00 -6.02
CA SER A 67 42.43 16.70 -5.55
C SER A 67 43.41 15.68 -4.96
N GLU A 68 44.67 15.77 -5.39
CA GLU A 68 45.77 14.93 -4.96
C GLU A 68 45.88 14.85 -3.42
N GLY A 69 46.11 13.64 -2.92
CA GLY A 69 46.60 13.39 -1.57
C GLY A 69 45.65 12.63 -0.66
N PHE A 70 45.30 11.38 -0.98
CA PHE A 70 44.90 10.40 0.05
C PHE A 70 45.35 8.99 -0.34
N GLU A 71 46.11 8.37 0.55
CA GLU A 71 46.60 6.99 0.43
C GLU A 71 45.46 5.97 0.57
N GLN A 72 45.67 4.82 -0.08
CA GLN A 72 44.76 3.68 -0.14
C GLN A 72 44.46 3.09 1.24
N GLY A 73 43.18 3.09 1.62
CA GLY A 73 42.64 2.32 2.74
C GLY A 73 41.43 1.52 2.27
N THR A 74 41.40 0.25 2.66
CA THR A 74 40.51 -0.84 2.26
C THR A 74 39.01 -0.62 2.53
N ASP A 75 38.21 -1.23 1.66
CA ASP A 75 36.78 -1.60 1.79
C ASP A 75 36.29 -1.74 3.24
N GLY A 76 35.25 -0.98 3.64
CA GLY A 76 34.42 -1.39 4.79
C GLY A 76 33.84 -0.36 5.76
N ASP A 77 34.11 0.94 5.69
CA ASP A 77 33.63 1.88 6.74
C ASP A 77 32.64 2.95 6.25
N LEU A 78 31.50 2.97 6.93
CA LEU A 78 30.42 3.96 6.84
C LEU A 78 30.97 5.39 7.02
N TYR A 79 30.68 6.28 6.08
CA TYR A 79 30.98 7.71 6.19
C TYR A 79 30.35 8.31 7.46
N PRO A 80 31.11 9.03 8.31
CA PRO A 80 30.54 9.78 9.40
C PRO A 80 29.65 10.91 8.86
N VAL A 81 28.41 10.94 9.32
CA VAL A 81 27.44 12.03 9.09
C VAL A 81 28.05 13.34 9.59
N GLY A 82 28.61 14.13 8.69
CA GLY A 82 29.28 15.39 9.03
C GLY A 82 29.87 16.18 7.86
N VAL A 83 29.91 15.63 6.65
CA VAL A 83 30.52 16.29 5.46
C VAL A 83 29.45 16.86 4.51
N LEU A 84 28.37 17.41 5.07
CA LEU A 84 27.51 18.36 4.36
C LEU A 84 27.55 19.68 5.13
N GLY A 85 28.70 20.34 5.03
CA GLY A 85 28.93 21.67 5.56
C GLY A 85 28.13 22.69 4.77
N MET A 86 26.97 23.05 5.31
CA MET A 86 26.37 24.38 5.10
C MET A 86 27.42 25.42 5.51
N GLY A 87 27.78 26.31 4.58
CA GLY A 87 28.92 27.23 4.67
C GLY A 87 28.98 28.11 5.92
N ILE A 88 29.56 27.58 6.99
CA ILE A 88 29.98 28.32 8.18
C ILE A 88 31.51 28.21 8.20
N SER A 89 32.19 29.36 8.14
CA SER A 89 33.66 29.41 8.23
C SER A 89 34.14 28.89 9.59
N ASP A 90 35.35 28.35 9.64
CA ASP A 90 35.94 27.83 10.88
C ASP A 90 36.00 28.90 11.99
N GLU A 91 36.22 30.16 11.62
CA GLU A 91 36.16 31.31 12.54
C GLU A 91 34.76 31.48 13.17
N ARG A 92 33.69 31.33 12.37
CA ARG A 92 32.31 31.45 12.83
C ARG A 92 31.89 30.26 13.70
N ARG A 93 32.51 29.10 13.50
CA ARG A 93 32.33 27.90 14.33
C ARG A 93 33.00 28.07 15.69
N GLU A 94 34.20 28.64 15.75
CA GLU A 94 34.90 28.94 17.01
C GLU A 94 34.13 29.97 17.85
N GLU A 95 33.58 31.02 17.22
CA GLU A 95 32.71 32.00 17.90
C GLU A 95 31.47 31.36 18.54
N LEU A 96 30.82 30.40 17.85
CA LEU A 96 29.65 29.69 18.37
C LEU A 96 30.00 28.77 19.54
N VAL A 97 31.18 28.14 19.51
CA VAL A 97 31.68 27.29 20.59
C VAL A 97 32.04 28.13 21.83
N GLU A 98 32.66 29.30 21.64
CA GLU A 98 32.91 30.28 22.70
C GLU A 98 31.60 30.76 23.36
N ARG A 99 30.59 31.09 22.56
CA ARG A 99 29.27 31.52 23.05
C ARG A 99 28.55 30.41 23.82
N ALA A 100 28.68 29.15 23.38
CA ALA A 100 28.11 28.00 24.07
C ALA A 100 28.80 27.72 25.43
N LYS A 101 30.12 27.96 25.53
CA LYS A 101 30.86 27.86 26.81
C LYS A 101 30.39 28.91 27.81
N LEU A 102 30.12 30.15 27.36
CA LEU A 102 29.59 31.22 28.20
C LEU A 102 28.18 30.90 28.74
N VAL A 103 27.29 30.38 27.90
CA VAL A 103 25.92 29.97 28.32
C VAL A 103 25.97 28.83 29.33
N ARG A 104 26.89 27.87 29.16
CA ARG A 104 27.09 26.76 30.12
C ARG A 104 27.58 27.24 31.48
N HIS A 105 28.47 28.24 31.51
CA HIS A 105 28.96 28.85 32.75
C HIS A 105 27.88 29.68 33.45
N HIS A 106 26.95 30.27 32.70
CA HIS A 106 25.81 31.00 33.26
C HIS A 106 24.75 30.07 33.86
N LEU A 107 24.49 28.92 33.20
CA LEU A 107 23.59 27.87 33.70
C LEU A 107 24.15 27.13 34.92
N GLN A 108 25.47 26.94 35.01
CA GLN A 108 26.10 26.32 36.19
C GLN A 108 26.11 27.24 37.43
N ASN A 109 26.14 28.56 37.23
CA ASN A 109 26.08 29.53 38.34
C ASN A 109 24.66 29.83 38.84
N GLN A 110 23.61 29.45 38.12
CA GLN A 110 22.21 29.61 38.55
C GLN A 110 21.62 28.35 39.21
N GLY A 111 22.36 27.23 39.21
CA GLY A 111 21.91 25.94 39.75
C GLY A 111 22.35 25.61 41.19
N ALA A 112 22.97 26.54 41.90
CA ALA A 112 23.50 26.31 43.24
C ALA A 112 23.21 27.48 44.19
N ASP A 113 21.94 27.79 44.42
CA ASP A 113 21.50 28.39 45.70
C ASP A 113 19.98 28.27 45.86
N ALA A 114 19.54 27.12 46.36
CA ALA A 114 18.20 26.94 46.89
C ALA A 114 18.23 25.91 48.02
N THR A 115 18.68 26.31 49.22
CA THR A 115 18.19 25.75 50.50
C THR A 115 18.55 26.64 51.69
N ASN A 116 17.51 27.31 52.22
CA ASN A 116 17.20 27.55 53.64
C ASN A 116 17.77 28.76 54.44
N PRO A 117 17.01 29.21 55.46
CA PRO A 117 16.88 30.62 55.88
C PRO A 117 17.68 30.96 57.15
N SER A 118 18.03 32.24 57.35
CA SER A 118 17.87 32.96 58.63
C SER A 118 18.51 34.35 58.62
N CYS A 119 17.73 35.30 59.15
CA CYS A 119 18.08 36.38 60.07
C CYS A 119 19.29 37.32 59.83
N ALA A 120 18.90 38.60 59.74
CA ALA A 120 19.35 39.70 60.61
C ALA A 120 20.45 40.65 60.10
N ALA A 121 19.97 41.87 59.84
CA ALA A 121 20.48 43.15 60.34
C ALA A 121 21.94 43.54 60.06
N ALA A 122 22.12 44.61 59.27
CA ALA A 122 22.61 45.90 59.77
C ALA A 122 22.76 46.92 58.62
N ASN A 123 22.17 48.10 58.82
CA ASN A 123 22.69 49.47 58.58
C ASN A 123 23.45 49.78 57.28
N ALA A 124 23.38 50.96 56.67
CA ALA A 124 22.59 52.18 56.77
C ALA A 124 23.16 53.09 55.65
N ASP A 125 22.37 54.09 55.25
CA ASP A 125 22.79 55.38 54.71
C ASP A 125 23.61 55.43 53.39
N THR A 126 22.93 55.86 52.33
CA THR A 126 23.16 57.20 51.78
C THR A 126 22.02 57.57 50.83
N GLY A 127 21.34 58.66 51.16
CA GLY A 127 20.23 59.19 50.38
C GLY A 127 20.69 59.90 49.10
N ALA A 128 19.89 59.75 48.05
CA ALA A 128 19.72 60.74 47.01
C ALA A 128 18.22 60.81 46.68
N ALA A 129 17.75 62.04 46.53
CA ALA A 129 16.37 62.45 46.70
C ALA A 129 15.42 61.98 45.59
N PHE A 130 14.15 61.88 45.99
CA PHE A 130 12.93 61.93 45.19
C PHE A 130 13.04 62.83 43.96
N ASP A 131 12.53 62.34 42.82
CA ASP A 131 11.63 63.17 42.03
C ASP A 131 10.46 62.33 41.49
N SER A 132 9.32 62.52 42.13
CA SER A 132 8.02 61.94 41.81
C SER A 132 7.24 62.96 40.97
N SER A 133 7.46 63.00 39.66
CA SER A 133 6.63 63.81 38.76
C SER A 133 6.78 63.38 37.29
N ALA A 134 6.22 62.22 36.94
CA ALA A 134 5.76 61.90 35.57
C ALA A 134 4.97 60.59 35.55
N PHE A 135 3.86 60.53 36.30
CA PHE A 135 2.81 59.56 35.99
C PHE A 135 1.87 60.24 34.99
N ASP A 136 2.28 60.26 33.73
CA ASP A 136 1.41 60.65 32.63
C ASP A 136 0.83 59.35 32.03
N SER A 137 -0.37 59.05 32.49
CA SER A 137 -1.23 57.98 32.00
C SER A 137 -1.87 58.40 30.67
N SER A 138 -1.17 58.26 29.55
CA SER A 138 -1.78 58.21 28.21
C SER A 138 -0.74 58.03 27.09
N ALA A 139 -0.40 56.78 26.78
CA ALA A 139 0.00 56.30 25.46
C ALA A 139 0.42 54.83 25.59
N PHE A 140 -0.57 53.92 25.68
CA PHE A 140 -0.30 52.56 25.22
C PHE A 140 0.02 52.68 23.73
N ASP A 141 1.22 52.25 23.35
CA ASP A 141 1.80 52.45 22.03
C ASP A 141 1.00 51.62 21.00
N SER A 142 -0.09 52.20 20.45
CA SER A 142 -0.96 51.53 19.46
C SER A 142 -0.16 51.02 18.26
N SER A 143 0.99 51.65 17.97
CA SER A 143 1.92 51.24 16.94
C SER A 143 2.64 49.92 17.22
N ALA A 144 2.86 49.55 18.48
CA ALA A 144 3.50 48.30 18.87
C ALA A 144 2.51 47.13 18.79
N PHE A 145 1.28 47.35 19.26
CA PHE A 145 0.20 46.37 19.16
C PHE A 145 -0.20 46.09 17.70
N ASP A 146 -0.27 47.12 16.86
CA ASP A 146 -0.53 46.95 15.42
C ASP A 146 0.58 46.16 14.71
N LYS A 147 1.85 46.32 15.12
CA LYS A 147 2.98 45.50 14.61
C LYS A 147 2.89 44.05 15.06
N GLU A 148 2.38 43.78 16.27
CA GLU A 148 2.14 42.42 16.74
C GLU A 148 1.02 41.74 15.93
N LEU A 149 -0.08 42.45 15.65
CA LEU A 149 -1.17 41.95 14.79
C LEU A 149 -0.73 41.71 13.34
N GLN A 150 0.14 42.56 12.78
CA GLN A 150 0.72 42.35 11.44
C GLN A 150 1.44 41.00 11.30
N SER A 151 2.02 40.49 12.40
CA SER A 151 2.70 39.19 12.40
C SER A 151 1.76 37.98 12.42
N LEU A 152 0.46 38.20 12.70
CA LEU A 152 -0.56 37.14 12.85
C LEU A 152 -1.24 36.79 11.53
N PHE A 153 -1.60 37.80 10.73
CA PHE A 153 -2.36 37.61 9.49
C PHE A 153 -1.58 38.12 8.28
N SER A 154 -1.42 37.26 7.29
CA SER A 154 -0.85 37.59 5.98
C SER A 154 -1.92 37.48 4.90
N VAL A 155 -2.10 38.53 4.11
CA VAL A 155 -3.25 38.69 3.22
C VAL A 155 -2.81 39.21 1.86
N ARG A 156 -3.48 38.77 0.80
CA ARG A 156 -3.21 39.13 -0.60
C ARG A 156 -4.47 39.69 -1.25
N HIS A 157 -4.31 40.66 -2.14
CA HIS A 157 -5.44 41.19 -2.91
C HIS A 157 -5.94 40.16 -3.93
N ASP A 158 -7.25 39.97 -4.01
CA ASP A 158 -7.95 39.15 -5.00
C ASP A 158 -8.99 40.02 -5.74
N ASN A 159 -9.53 39.55 -6.86
CA ASN A 159 -10.36 40.37 -7.76
C ASN A 159 -11.67 40.88 -7.10
N GLU A 160 -12.15 40.24 -6.03
CA GLU A 160 -13.41 40.56 -5.33
C GLU A 160 -13.23 40.90 -3.85
N GLY A 161 -11.99 40.98 -3.35
CA GLY A 161 -11.70 41.25 -1.93
C GLY A 161 -10.34 40.74 -1.49
N TRP A 162 -10.20 40.41 -0.21
CA TRP A 162 -8.95 39.90 0.34
C TRP A 162 -8.90 38.36 0.39
N ALA A 163 -7.73 37.80 0.11
CA ALA A 163 -7.41 36.40 0.28
C ALA A 163 -6.44 36.19 1.46
N LEU A 164 -6.82 35.36 2.44
CA LEU A 164 -5.95 34.96 3.55
C LEU A 164 -4.88 33.99 3.04
N CYS A 165 -3.61 34.38 3.16
CA CYS A 165 -2.44 33.60 2.72
C CYS A 165 -1.65 33.00 3.88
N GLY A 166 -1.80 33.50 5.10
CA GLY A 166 -1.12 32.95 6.28
C GLY A 166 -1.79 33.37 7.58
N VAL A 167 -2.04 32.40 8.46
CA VAL A 167 -2.52 32.63 9.83
C VAL A 167 -1.53 31.99 10.80
N ASN A 168 -0.79 32.82 11.56
CA ASN A 168 0.27 32.37 12.45
C ASN A 168 -0.26 31.95 13.82
N LEU A 169 -0.84 30.75 13.88
CA LEU A 169 -1.42 30.19 15.11
C LEU A 169 -0.38 29.99 16.21
N ARG A 170 0.89 29.72 15.87
CA ARG A 170 1.97 29.63 16.85
C ARG A 170 2.16 30.93 17.61
N ARG A 171 2.13 32.06 16.91
CA ARG A 171 2.27 33.36 17.55
C ARG A 171 1.06 33.70 18.41
N ILE A 172 -0.15 33.33 17.96
CA ILE A 172 -1.38 33.45 18.76
C ILE A 172 -1.26 32.63 20.06
N ALA A 173 -0.78 31.40 19.98
CA ALA A 173 -0.56 30.52 21.13
C ALA A 173 0.50 31.08 22.11
N GLU A 174 1.58 31.68 21.60
CA GLU A 174 2.61 32.35 22.40
C GLU A 174 2.05 33.58 23.15
N LEU A 175 1.15 34.35 22.52
CA LEU A 175 0.52 35.52 23.13
C LEU A 175 -0.51 35.16 24.21
N LEU A 176 -1.18 34.02 24.08
CA LEU A 176 -2.18 33.54 25.03
C LEU A 176 -1.61 32.61 26.11
N ASP A 177 -0.31 32.29 26.05
CA ASP A 177 0.38 31.27 26.87
C ASP A 177 -0.35 29.92 26.91
N ALA A 178 -1.01 29.56 25.80
CA ALA A 178 -1.85 28.38 25.68
C ALA A 178 -1.58 27.68 24.34
N ARG A 179 -1.17 26.41 24.40
CA ARG A 179 -0.83 25.62 23.20
C ARG A 179 -1.95 24.68 22.75
N GLU A 180 -2.96 24.47 23.57
CA GLU A 180 -4.10 23.59 23.31
C GLU A 180 -5.40 24.25 23.79
N GLY A 181 -6.54 23.82 23.25
CA GLY A 181 -7.85 24.34 23.66
C GLY A 181 -8.20 25.70 23.06
N LEU A 182 -7.50 26.12 22.01
CA LEU A 182 -7.68 27.46 21.42
C LEU A 182 -8.94 27.52 20.56
N VAL A 183 -9.74 28.56 20.76
CA VAL A 183 -10.80 28.98 19.83
C VAL A 183 -10.25 30.14 19.03
N VAL A 184 -10.29 30.05 17.70
CA VAL A 184 -9.76 31.08 16.79
C VAL A 184 -10.86 31.55 15.86
N VAL A 185 -11.13 32.85 15.86
CA VAL A 185 -12.11 33.48 14.96
C VAL A 185 -11.36 34.27 13.90
N LEU A 186 -11.60 33.96 12.62
CA LEU A 186 -10.98 34.69 11.51
C LEU A 186 -11.75 36.01 11.23
N PRO A 187 -11.05 37.07 10.80
CA PRO A 187 -11.65 38.39 10.56
C PRO A 187 -12.58 38.37 9.34
N SER A 188 -13.76 39.01 9.45
CA SER A 188 -14.74 39.10 8.36
C SER A 188 -14.38 40.15 7.30
N SER A 189 -13.78 41.26 7.71
CA SER A 189 -13.35 42.35 6.83
C SER A 189 -12.01 42.95 7.28
N ILE A 190 -11.25 43.46 6.31
CA ILE A 190 -9.97 44.15 6.52
C ILE A 190 -10.06 45.51 5.84
N GLY A 191 -10.11 46.58 6.63
CA GLY A 191 -10.27 47.96 6.15
C GLY A 191 -11.59 48.18 5.39
N GLY A 192 -12.68 47.53 5.82
CA GLY A 192 -13.99 47.61 5.17
C GLY A 192 -14.13 46.76 3.90
N VAL A 193 -13.08 46.05 3.49
CA VAL A 193 -13.12 45.10 2.35
C VAL A 193 -13.26 43.67 2.90
N PRO A 194 -14.23 42.87 2.41
CA PRO A 194 -14.46 41.52 2.93
C PRO A 194 -13.32 40.56 2.61
N VAL A 195 -13.12 39.58 3.50
CA VAL A 195 -12.25 38.43 3.25
C VAL A 195 -13.04 37.37 2.50
N VAL A 196 -12.71 37.16 1.22
CA VAL A 196 -13.49 36.35 0.28
C VAL A 196 -12.87 34.97 0.04
N ARG A 197 -11.56 34.82 0.24
CA ARG A 197 -10.84 33.58 -0.06
C ARG A 197 -9.87 33.18 1.04
N ILE A 198 -9.75 31.88 1.29
CA ILE A 198 -8.65 31.28 2.06
C ILE A 198 -7.75 30.51 1.09
N ALA A 199 -6.48 30.88 1.00
CA ALA A 199 -5.52 30.21 0.14
C ALA A 199 -5.13 28.82 0.69
N ALA A 200 -4.65 27.93 -0.18
CA ALA A 200 -4.17 26.60 0.20
C ALA A 200 -3.03 26.66 1.25
N GLU A 201 -2.23 27.72 1.23
CA GLU A 201 -1.07 27.91 2.12
C GLU A 201 -1.42 28.61 3.44
N ALA A 202 -2.68 29.01 3.64
CA ALA A 202 -3.12 29.81 4.79
C ALA A 202 -2.73 29.20 6.13
N PHE A 203 -2.79 27.86 6.24
CA PHE A 203 -2.37 27.11 7.43
C PHE A 203 -1.20 26.18 7.11
N ALA A 204 -0.16 26.69 6.44
CA ALA A 204 1.06 25.95 6.21
C ALA A 204 1.67 25.43 7.53
N ARG A 205 2.29 24.23 7.49
CA ARG A 205 2.84 23.54 8.68
C ARG A 205 3.71 24.43 9.57
N ARG A 206 4.50 25.33 8.96
CA ARG A 206 5.37 26.30 9.68
C ARG A 206 4.61 27.25 10.61
N LEU A 207 3.33 27.52 10.35
CA LEU A 207 2.49 28.49 11.07
C LEU A 207 1.65 27.85 12.17
N VAL A 208 1.38 26.54 12.06
CA VAL A 208 0.37 25.84 12.89
C VAL A 208 0.94 24.67 13.71
N GLN A 209 2.19 24.27 13.48
CA GLN A 209 2.78 23.12 14.16
C GLN A 209 2.86 23.31 15.68
N GLY A 210 2.37 22.30 16.41
CA GLY A 210 2.43 22.24 17.87
C GLY A 210 1.31 23.01 18.58
N VAL A 211 0.28 23.43 17.83
CA VAL A 211 -0.87 24.19 18.36
C VAL A 211 -2.17 23.41 18.15
N GLY A 212 -2.86 23.09 19.24
CA GLY A 212 -4.17 22.43 19.22
C GLY A 212 -5.32 23.45 19.25
N VAL A 213 -6.12 23.47 18.19
CA VAL A 213 -7.30 24.34 18.07
C VAL A 213 -8.57 23.52 18.33
N SER A 214 -9.40 23.94 19.28
CA SER A 214 -10.69 23.30 19.53
C SER A 214 -11.74 23.72 18.50
N LEU A 215 -11.77 25.01 18.16
CA LEU A 215 -12.73 25.56 17.20
C LEU A 215 -12.06 26.63 16.33
N LEU A 216 -12.11 26.44 15.01
CA LEU A 216 -11.78 27.48 14.03
C LEU A 216 -13.07 28.02 13.42
N VAL A 217 -13.32 29.32 13.55
CA VAL A 217 -14.49 29.99 12.97
C VAL A 217 -14.09 30.73 11.71
N ILE A 218 -14.62 30.25 10.58
CA ILE A 218 -14.53 30.93 9.30
C ILE A 218 -15.73 31.89 9.17
N PRO A 219 -15.50 33.19 8.88
CA PRO A 219 -16.57 34.17 8.78
C PRO A 219 -17.44 33.93 7.55
N ASP A 220 -18.66 34.46 7.62
CA ASP A 220 -19.67 34.32 6.57
C ASP A 220 -19.22 34.92 5.23
N SER A 221 -18.28 35.88 5.22
CA SER A 221 -17.78 36.56 4.02
C SER A 221 -16.96 35.66 3.07
N VAL A 222 -16.47 34.52 3.55
CA VAL A 222 -15.56 33.65 2.78
C VAL A 222 -16.36 32.81 1.78
N ARG A 223 -16.12 33.05 0.48
CA ARG A 223 -16.75 32.33 -0.63
C ARG A 223 -15.99 31.11 -1.09
N SER A 224 -14.65 31.12 -0.96
CA SER A 224 -13.80 30.04 -1.48
C SER A 224 -12.65 29.65 -0.55
N ILE A 225 -12.43 28.34 -0.41
CA ILE A 225 -11.32 27.78 0.37
C ILE A 225 -10.47 26.89 -0.56
N GLY A 226 -9.17 27.16 -0.63
CA GLY A 226 -8.22 26.41 -1.45
C GLY A 226 -8.05 24.96 -1.00
N ALA A 227 -7.70 24.08 -1.94
CA ALA A 227 -7.44 22.67 -1.64
C ALA A 227 -6.29 22.51 -0.62
N GLY A 228 -6.46 21.62 0.34
CA GLY A 228 -5.46 21.30 1.37
C GLY A 228 -5.23 22.39 2.40
N ALA A 229 -6.01 23.48 2.40
CA ALA A 229 -5.85 24.59 3.35
C ALA A 229 -5.83 24.12 4.81
N PHE A 230 -6.59 23.08 5.16
CA PHE A 230 -6.64 22.54 6.53
C PHE A 230 -5.79 21.29 6.77
N GLY A 231 -4.97 20.86 5.80
CA GLY A 231 -4.27 19.57 5.89
C GLY A 231 -3.28 19.49 7.06
N ALA A 232 -2.61 20.60 7.39
CA ALA A 232 -1.66 20.67 8.51
C ALA A 232 -2.30 21.18 9.82
N LEU A 233 -3.57 21.55 9.81
CA LEU A 233 -4.25 22.21 10.91
C LEU A 233 -4.78 21.19 11.93
N SER A 234 -4.24 21.21 13.15
CA SER A 234 -4.74 20.44 14.29
C SER A 234 -5.99 21.10 14.91
N ALA A 235 -7.07 21.20 14.13
CA ALA A 235 -8.37 21.70 14.60
C ALA A 235 -9.39 20.57 14.81
N THR A 236 -10.05 20.54 15.97
CA THR A 236 -11.09 19.56 16.31
C THR A 236 -12.39 19.87 15.57
N CYS A 237 -12.86 21.12 15.61
CA CYS A 237 -14.05 21.58 14.91
C CYS A 237 -13.72 22.76 13.99
N VAL A 238 -14.22 22.73 12.75
CA VAL A 238 -14.14 23.87 11.83
C VAL A 238 -15.53 24.33 11.46
N TYR A 239 -15.84 25.59 11.79
CA TYR A 239 -17.08 26.24 11.43
C TYR A 239 -16.95 26.97 10.10
N LEU A 240 -17.87 26.68 9.18
CA LEU A 240 -17.95 27.25 7.84
C LEU A 240 -19.06 28.31 7.77
N GLY A 241 -18.74 29.44 7.13
CA GLY A 241 -19.66 30.56 6.95
C GLY A 241 -20.81 30.32 5.95
N ALA A 242 -21.77 31.25 5.93
CA ALA A 242 -22.97 31.20 5.09
C ALA A 242 -22.70 31.32 3.58
N ASP A 243 -21.77 32.19 3.16
CA ASP A 243 -21.54 32.48 1.73
C ASP A 243 -20.52 31.53 1.07
N LEU A 244 -20.12 30.45 1.74
CA LEU A 244 -19.17 29.49 1.19
C LEU A 244 -19.77 28.73 -0.01
N GLU A 245 -19.19 28.94 -1.19
CA GLU A 245 -19.62 28.31 -2.44
C GLU A 245 -18.69 27.17 -2.86
N VAL A 246 -17.37 27.35 -2.68
CA VAL A 246 -16.35 26.42 -3.16
C VAL A 246 -15.42 26.01 -2.04
N LEU A 247 -15.50 24.74 -1.65
CA LEU A 247 -14.52 24.08 -0.79
C LEU A 247 -13.62 23.17 -1.64
N GLY A 248 -12.35 23.53 -1.78
CA GLY A 248 -11.34 22.66 -2.38
C GLY A 248 -11.12 21.40 -1.54
N GLU A 249 -10.55 20.36 -2.13
CA GLU A 249 -10.34 19.07 -1.45
C GLU A 249 -9.53 19.21 -0.15
N GLN A 250 -10.07 18.74 0.97
CA GLN A 250 -9.44 18.85 2.30
C GLN A 250 -9.04 17.48 2.84
N VAL A 251 -7.91 16.95 2.38
CA VAL A 251 -7.36 15.70 2.94
C VAL A 251 -6.95 15.95 4.38
N CYS A 252 -7.50 15.17 5.31
CA CYS A 252 -7.20 15.25 6.73
C CYS A 252 -6.44 13.99 7.16
N ASP A 253 -5.22 14.14 7.66
CA ASP A 253 -4.45 13.09 8.32
C ASP A 253 -4.35 13.39 9.82
N LEU A 254 -5.10 12.63 10.61
CA LEU A 254 -5.20 12.82 12.06
C LEU A 254 -3.87 12.50 12.78
N ALA A 255 -3.07 11.60 12.21
CA ALA A 255 -1.77 11.22 12.77
C ALA A 255 -0.62 12.13 12.30
N GLY A 256 -0.77 12.74 11.12
CA GLY A 256 0.23 13.62 10.49
C GLY A 256 0.25 15.07 11.01
N VAL A 257 -0.77 15.48 11.77
CA VAL A 257 -0.85 16.79 12.44
C VAL A 257 -0.20 16.78 13.83
N SER A 258 0.21 17.96 14.29
CA SER A 258 0.85 18.16 15.60
C SER A 258 0.16 19.32 16.32
N PRO A 259 -0.45 19.11 17.49
CA PRO A 259 -0.64 17.82 18.20
C PRO A 259 -1.51 16.82 17.40
N ARG A 260 -1.47 15.53 17.78
CA ARG A 260 -2.26 14.50 17.09
C ARG A 260 -3.74 14.73 17.34
N LEU A 261 -4.55 14.73 16.29
CA LEU A 261 -6.00 14.86 16.39
C LEU A 261 -6.61 13.50 16.71
N CYS A 262 -7.53 13.45 17.67
CA CYS A 262 -8.34 12.26 17.92
C CYS A 262 -9.64 12.25 17.11
N ARG A 263 -10.15 13.43 16.73
CA ARG A 263 -11.42 13.62 16.02
C ARG A 263 -11.39 14.88 15.17
N ARG A 264 -12.22 14.91 14.12
CA ARG A 264 -12.43 16.08 13.26
C ARG A 264 -13.90 16.18 12.89
N GLU A 265 -14.49 17.34 13.11
CA GLU A 265 -15.88 17.65 12.81
C GLU A 265 -15.99 18.98 12.06
N TYR A 266 -17.03 19.11 11.25
CA TYR A 266 -17.39 20.38 10.62
C TYR A 266 -18.72 20.87 11.20
N ALA A 267 -18.84 22.19 11.31
CA ALA A 267 -20.08 22.89 11.57
C ALA A 267 -20.29 23.90 10.45
N ILE A 268 -21.54 24.22 10.12
CA ILE A 268 -21.84 25.20 9.08
C ILE A 268 -23.02 26.09 9.48
N ASN A 269 -23.01 27.32 9.00
CA ASN A 269 -24.16 28.20 9.11
C ASN A 269 -25.38 27.58 8.38
N PRO A 270 -26.54 27.42 9.04
CA PRO A 270 -27.73 26.80 8.43
C PRO A 270 -28.29 27.57 7.22
N GLN A 271 -27.89 28.82 7.01
CA GLN A 271 -28.27 29.62 5.86
C GLN A 271 -27.51 29.26 4.57
N ASN A 272 -26.46 28.43 4.66
CA ASN A 272 -25.68 28.02 3.50
C ASN A 272 -26.54 27.19 2.52
N LYS A 273 -26.50 27.56 1.24
CA LYS A 273 -27.29 26.92 0.17
C LYS A 273 -26.60 25.69 -0.41
N THR A 274 -25.27 25.69 -0.49
CA THR A 274 -24.45 24.69 -1.19
C THR A 274 -24.06 23.53 -0.29
N TYR A 275 -23.72 23.77 0.97
CA TYR A 275 -23.26 22.75 1.92
C TYR A 275 -24.20 22.63 3.11
N TYR A 276 -24.25 21.43 3.70
CA TYR A 276 -24.92 21.20 4.97
C TYR A 276 -24.14 20.20 5.82
N VAL A 277 -24.36 20.24 7.13
CA VAL A 277 -23.75 19.32 8.09
C VAL A 277 -24.82 18.46 8.71
N ASP A 278 -24.55 17.17 8.82
CA ASP A 278 -25.34 16.22 9.62
C ASP A 278 -24.39 15.41 10.52
N ASN A 279 -24.64 15.43 11.83
CA ASN A 279 -23.80 14.78 12.85
C ASN A 279 -22.28 15.06 12.70
N GLY A 280 -21.91 16.32 12.42
CA GLY A 280 -20.52 16.74 12.23
C GLY A 280 -19.89 16.36 10.88
N SER A 281 -20.61 15.61 10.04
CA SER A 281 -20.19 15.23 8.69
C SER A 281 -20.66 16.25 7.67
N LEU A 282 -19.80 16.57 6.71
CA LEU A 282 -20.02 17.61 5.70
C LEU A 282 -20.49 17.01 4.37
N TYR A 283 -21.60 17.57 3.89
CA TYR A 283 -22.22 17.20 2.62
C TYR A 283 -22.36 18.42 1.72
N LYS A 284 -22.30 18.19 0.42
CA LYS A 284 -22.58 19.18 -0.62
C LYS A 284 -23.87 18.80 -1.35
N ARG A 285 -24.79 19.74 -1.45
CA ARG A 285 -26.06 19.56 -2.16
C ARG A 285 -25.82 19.52 -3.67
N GLY A 286 -26.25 18.44 -4.31
CA GLY A 286 -26.24 18.30 -5.76
C GLY A 286 -27.64 18.15 -6.33
N GLU A 287 -27.82 18.45 -7.61
CA GLU A 287 -29.12 18.35 -8.30
C GLU A 287 -29.62 16.90 -8.38
N GLU A 288 -28.71 15.94 -8.61
CA GLU A 288 -29.02 14.51 -8.73
C GLU A 288 -28.95 13.75 -7.39
N GLY A 289 -28.36 14.39 -6.37
CA GLY A 289 -28.18 13.89 -5.01
C GLY A 289 -26.94 14.49 -4.35
N ASP A 290 -26.71 14.16 -3.08
CA ASP A 290 -25.68 14.80 -2.27
C ASP A 290 -24.29 14.16 -2.49
N GLU A 291 -23.25 14.96 -2.34
CA GLU A 291 -21.85 14.52 -2.31
C GLU A 291 -21.35 14.53 -0.87
N LEU A 292 -20.83 13.39 -0.40
CA LEU A 292 -20.14 13.30 0.89
C LEU A 292 -18.73 13.90 0.73
N VAL A 293 -18.51 15.05 1.36
CA VAL A 293 -17.24 15.80 1.29
C VAL A 293 -16.30 15.40 2.42
N PHE A 294 -16.84 15.18 3.62
CA PHE A 294 -16.07 14.74 4.79
C PHE A 294 -16.96 14.00 5.78
N LEU A 295 -16.54 12.82 6.21
CA LEU A 295 -17.19 12.04 7.25
C LEU A 295 -16.48 12.28 8.58
N ALA A 296 -17.24 12.69 9.61
CA ALA A 296 -16.72 12.95 10.94
C ALA A 296 -15.99 11.73 11.51
N SER A 297 -14.77 11.94 12.00
CA SER A 297 -13.98 10.93 12.70
C SER A 297 -14.12 11.11 14.21
N PRO A 298 -14.02 10.06 15.04
CA PRO A 298 -13.69 8.66 14.72
C PRO A 298 -14.86 7.86 14.13
N TYR A 299 -14.53 6.79 13.41
CA TYR A 299 -15.52 5.95 12.73
C TYR A 299 -16.00 4.78 13.61
N PRO A 300 -17.32 4.49 13.64
CA PRO A 300 -17.82 3.26 14.24
C PRO A 300 -17.41 2.04 13.41
N GLU A 301 -17.50 0.83 13.99
CA GLU A 301 -17.18 -0.41 13.27
C GLU A 301 -18.03 -0.62 12.01
N GLN A 302 -19.28 -0.18 12.04
CA GLN A 302 -20.21 -0.23 10.91
C GLN A 302 -20.73 1.17 10.60
N ILE A 303 -20.59 1.59 9.34
CA ILE A 303 -21.07 2.88 8.85
C ILE A 303 -22.19 2.64 7.85
N THR A 304 -23.25 3.45 7.92
CA THR A 304 -24.29 3.50 6.89
C THR A 304 -24.26 4.86 6.21
N ILE A 305 -24.03 4.85 4.89
CA ILE A 305 -24.07 6.06 4.08
C ILE A 305 -25.53 6.38 3.78
N SER A 306 -25.93 7.63 4.00
CA SER A 306 -27.30 8.11 3.77
C SER A 306 -27.76 7.84 2.32
N ASP A 307 -29.05 7.54 2.16
CA ASP A 307 -29.70 7.32 0.86
C ASP A 307 -29.70 8.57 -0.04
N SER A 308 -29.49 9.76 0.53
CA SER A 308 -29.39 10.99 -0.25
C SER A 308 -28.05 11.14 -0.96
N VAL A 309 -27.00 10.43 -0.48
CA VAL A 309 -25.65 10.51 -1.01
C VAL A 309 -25.53 9.70 -2.29
N THR A 310 -25.08 10.35 -3.36
CA THR A 310 -24.84 9.74 -4.67
C THR A 310 -23.36 9.67 -5.00
N GLN A 311 -22.52 10.49 -4.38
CA GLN A 311 -21.09 10.57 -4.65
C GLN A 311 -20.27 10.69 -3.36
N ILE A 312 -19.13 10.02 -3.31
CA ILE A 312 -18.16 10.12 -2.21
C ILE A 312 -16.86 10.72 -2.76
N GLY A 313 -16.51 11.91 -2.26
CA GLY A 313 -15.31 12.64 -2.65
C GLY A 313 -14.02 11.93 -2.26
N SER A 314 -12.88 12.33 -2.83
CA SER A 314 -11.57 11.73 -2.54
C SER A 314 -11.07 11.95 -1.11
N ALA A 315 -11.40 13.11 -0.53
CA ALA A 315 -11.07 13.47 0.86
C ALA A 315 -12.20 13.18 1.86
N ALA A 316 -13.21 12.41 1.47
CA ALA A 316 -14.37 12.10 2.32
C ALA A 316 -13.99 11.38 3.61
N PHE A 317 -12.91 10.62 3.62
CA PHE A 317 -12.47 9.83 4.76
C PHE A 317 -11.10 10.30 5.24
N ALA A 318 -10.99 10.53 6.56
CA ALA A 318 -9.75 10.90 7.20
C ALA A 318 -8.73 9.75 7.14
N GLN A 319 -7.45 10.11 7.11
CA GLN A 319 -6.32 9.20 7.23
C GLN A 319 -5.83 9.16 8.69
N GLY A 320 -5.14 8.09 9.06
CA GLY A 320 -4.57 7.94 10.41
C GLY A 320 -5.59 7.54 11.48
N CYS A 321 -6.85 7.27 11.13
CA CYS A 321 -7.87 6.67 11.99
C CYS A 321 -8.07 5.18 11.69
N GLU A 322 -8.66 4.47 12.64
CA GLU A 322 -9.13 3.11 12.40
C GLU A 322 -10.25 3.11 11.34
N MET A 323 -10.09 2.27 10.33
CA MET A 323 -11.10 2.10 9.29
C MET A 323 -12.29 1.30 9.80
N PRO A 324 -13.52 1.60 9.34
CA PRO A 324 -14.68 0.77 9.64
C PRO A 324 -14.48 -0.64 9.07
N ARG A 325 -15.05 -1.64 9.75
CA ARG A 325 -15.09 -3.01 9.25
C ARG A 325 -16.10 -3.16 8.12
N VAL A 326 -17.25 -2.47 8.24
CA VAL A 326 -18.36 -2.58 7.30
C VAL A 326 -18.87 -1.20 6.88
N VAL A 327 -19.08 -1.03 5.57
CA VAL A 327 -19.67 0.18 4.97
C VAL A 327 -20.94 -0.21 4.20
N ARG A 328 -22.09 0.24 4.66
CA ARG A 328 -23.39 0.03 4.00
C ARG A 328 -23.71 1.21 3.10
N CYS A 329 -24.06 0.91 1.85
CA CYS A 329 -24.35 1.91 0.83
C CYS A 329 -25.74 1.74 0.24
N SER A 330 -26.31 2.86 -0.19
CA SER A 330 -27.60 2.88 -0.89
C SER A 330 -27.47 2.50 -2.37
N LYS A 331 -28.59 2.12 -2.99
CA LYS A 331 -28.66 1.86 -4.44
C LYS A 331 -28.44 3.11 -5.31
N ARG A 332 -28.52 4.31 -4.71
CA ARG A 332 -28.33 5.60 -5.41
C ARG A 332 -26.85 5.98 -5.53
N LEU A 333 -25.94 5.25 -4.88
CA LEU A 333 -24.52 5.52 -4.95
C LEU A 333 -24.01 5.29 -6.37
N THR A 334 -23.59 6.37 -7.03
CA THR A 334 -23.13 6.37 -8.41
C THR A 334 -21.62 6.25 -8.51
N ARG A 335 -20.88 6.90 -7.60
CA ARG A 335 -19.43 7.02 -7.69
C ARG A 335 -18.76 7.10 -6.32
N VAL A 336 -17.66 6.36 -6.17
CA VAL A 336 -16.77 6.44 -5.01
C VAL A 336 -15.37 6.79 -5.49
N ILE A 337 -14.85 7.93 -5.03
CA ILE A 337 -13.50 8.40 -5.39
C ILE A 337 -12.49 8.07 -4.30
N ALA A 338 -12.88 8.20 -3.02
CA ALA A 338 -12.03 7.81 -1.89
C ALA A 338 -11.55 6.35 -2.00
N LYS A 339 -10.31 6.10 -1.56
CA LYS A 339 -9.65 4.78 -1.58
C LYS A 339 -9.29 4.21 -0.22
N THR A 340 -9.44 5.02 0.83
CA THR A 340 -9.05 4.67 2.20
C THR A 340 -9.83 3.50 2.77
N PHE A 341 -11.07 3.25 2.31
CA PHE A 341 -11.92 2.15 2.80
C PHE A 341 -12.01 0.96 1.84
N ASP A 342 -11.08 0.82 0.88
CA ASP A 342 -11.11 -0.28 -0.10
C ASP A 342 -10.92 -1.67 0.55
N ASP A 343 -10.39 -1.70 1.77
CA ASP A 343 -10.15 -2.92 2.56
C ASP A 343 -11.34 -3.30 3.46
N ALA A 344 -12.30 -2.38 3.66
CA ALA A 344 -13.52 -2.65 4.42
C ALA A 344 -14.49 -3.52 3.61
N VAL A 345 -15.45 -4.15 4.29
CA VAL A 345 -16.54 -4.89 3.62
C VAL A 345 -17.63 -3.90 3.22
N TRP A 346 -17.84 -3.73 1.91
CA TRP A 346 -18.87 -2.85 1.36
C TRP A 346 -20.14 -3.63 1.07
N ILE A 347 -21.19 -3.38 1.85
CA ILE A 347 -22.53 -3.89 1.58
C ILE A 347 -23.17 -2.93 0.57
N CYS A 348 -23.08 -3.31 -0.71
CA CYS A 348 -23.48 -2.49 -1.84
C CYS A 348 -24.43 -3.28 -2.75
N PRO A 349 -25.66 -2.78 -3.01
CA PRO A 349 -26.57 -3.45 -3.91
C PRO A 349 -25.97 -3.56 -5.32
N ALA A 350 -26.07 -4.73 -5.95
CA ALA A 350 -25.57 -4.94 -7.31
C ALA A 350 -26.20 -4.01 -8.36
N CYS A 351 -27.38 -3.43 -8.07
CA CYS A 351 -28.04 -2.45 -8.92
C CYS A 351 -27.46 -1.03 -8.81
N ALA A 352 -26.59 -0.76 -7.83
CA ALA A 352 -25.95 0.54 -7.68
C ALA A 352 -24.91 0.76 -8.80
N PRO A 353 -24.89 1.92 -9.49
CA PRO A 353 -23.89 2.17 -10.54
C PRO A 353 -22.45 2.12 -10.04
N ALA A 354 -22.20 2.45 -8.76
CA ALA A 354 -20.88 2.37 -8.15
C ALA A 354 -20.36 0.92 -8.01
N TYR A 355 -21.22 -0.11 -8.06
CA TYR A 355 -20.84 -1.50 -7.80
C TYR A 355 -19.71 -1.97 -8.73
N HIS A 356 -19.85 -1.76 -10.05
CA HIS A 356 -18.83 -2.15 -11.02
C HIS A 356 -17.52 -1.38 -10.84
N GLN A 357 -17.60 -0.10 -10.45
CA GLN A 357 -16.43 0.72 -10.18
C GLN A 357 -15.63 0.16 -8.98
N LEU A 358 -16.34 -0.17 -7.89
CA LEU A 358 -15.75 -0.75 -6.69
C LEU A 358 -15.18 -2.15 -6.95
N TYR A 359 -15.89 -2.99 -7.71
CA TYR A 359 -15.44 -4.34 -8.06
C TYR A 359 -14.14 -4.32 -8.87
N ARG A 360 -14.02 -3.42 -9.86
CA ARG A 360 -12.78 -3.24 -10.64
C ARG A 360 -11.61 -2.75 -9.79
N ARG A 361 -11.89 -1.94 -8.77
CA ARG A 361 -10.87 -1.46 -7.82
C ARG A 361 -10.43 -2.52 -6.81
N GLY A 362 -11.10 -3.67 -6.76
CA GLY A 362 -10.79 -4.76 -5.85
C GLY A 362 -11.41 -4.60 -4.46
N VAL A 363 -12.43 -3.77 -4.31
CA VAL A 363 -13.13 -3.61 -3.03
C VAL A 363 -13.91 -4.87 -2.69
N ARG A 364 -13.91 -5.25 -1.41
CA ARG A 364 -14.70 -6.39 -0.90
C ARG A 364 -16.18 -6.03 -0.92
N LEU A 365 -16.92 -6.59 -1.87
CA LEU A 365 -18.35 -6.29 -2.04
C LEU A 365 -19.21 -7.44 -1.56
N ALA A 366 -20.26 -7.10 -0.82
CA ALA A 366 -21.29 -8.03 -0.36
C ALA A 366 -22.68 -7.50 -0.70
N GLY A 367 -23.62 -8.41 -0.94
CA GLY A 367 -25.04 -8.13 -1.08
C GLY A 367 -25.71 -7.73 0.23
N GLN A 368 -26.98 -7.31 0.13
CA GLN A 368 -27.75 -6.83 1.29
C GLN A 368 -28.00 -7.91 2.36
N HIS A 369 -27.93 -9.19 1.96
CA HIS A 369 -28.17 -10.35 2.82
C HIS A 369 -26.87 -11.03 3.30
N ALA A 370 -25.75 -10.31 3.23
CA ALA A 370 -24.48 -10.81 3.72
C ALA A 370 -24.55 -11.16 5.22
N LEU A 371 -23.92 -12.26 5.58
CA LEU A 371 -23.88 -12.82 6.92
C LEU A 371 -22.45 -12.83 7.46
N GLU A 372 -22.29 -12.36 8.69
CA GLU A 372 -21.06 -12.55 9.45
C GLU A 372 -21.16 -13.81 10.30
N GLN A 373 -20.21 -14.72 10.14
CA GLN A 373 -20.11 -15.96 10.92
C GLN A 373 -18.64 -16.28 11.18
N ASP A 374 -18.29 -16.56 12.44
CA ASP A 374 -16.92 -16.92 12.87
C ASP A 374 -15.84 -15.91 12.43
N GLY A 375 -16.19 -14.61 12.43
CA GLY A 375 -15.31 -13.53 11.99
C GLY A 375 -15.10 -13.45 10.47
N CYS A 376 -15.82 -14.26 9.69
CA CYS A 376 -15.83 -14.23 8.24
C CYS A 376 -17.16 -13.64 7.72
N TRP A 377 -17.10 -12.91 6.62
CA TRP A 377 -18.25 -12.39 5.89
C TRP A 377 -18.55 -13.26 4.67
N TYR A 378 -19.79 -13.69 4.58
CA TYR A 378 -20.32 -14.48 3.48
C TYR A 378 -21.48 -13.74 2.79
N ASP A 379 -21.53 -13.82 1.47
CA ASP A 379 -22.66 -13.38 0.67
C ASP A 379 -23.34 -14.57 -0.01
N PHE A 380 -24.58 -14.40 -0.43
CA PHE A 380 -25.39 -15.45 -1.04
C PHE A 380 -25.85 -15.01 -2.44
N ILE A 381 -25.29 -15.65 -3.46
CA ILE A 381 -25.57 -15.35 -4.87
C ILE A 381 -26.12 -16.62 -5.51
N ASP A 382 -27.33 -16.55 -6.06
CA ASP A 382 -28.00 -17.65 -6.76
C ASP A 382 -28.11 -18.97 -5.96
N GLY A 383 -28.20 -18.88 -4.62
CA GLY A 383 -28.29 -20.06 -3.74
C GLY A 383 -26.94 -20.70 -3.40
N GLU A 384 -25.83 -20.03 -3.74
CA GLU A 384 -24.47 -20.42 -3.38
C GLU A 384 -23.83 -19.40 -2.44
N ALA A 385 -22.96 -19.88 -1.54
CA ALA A 385 -22.22 -19.01 -0.63
C ALA A 385 -20.91 -18.52 -1.26
N VAL A 386 -20.61 -17.24 -1.07
CA VAL A 386 -19.38 -16.56 -1.49
C VAL A 386 -18.68 -15.98 -0.28
N LEU A 387 -17.42 -16.34 -0.05
CA LEU A 387 -16.62 -15.71 1.00
C LEU A 387 -16.19 -14.30 0.55
N VAL A 388 -16.66 -13.26 1.22
CA VAL A 388 -16.34 -11.85 0.91
C VAL A 388 -15.14 -11.35 1.71
N ALA A 389 -15.06 -11.75 2.98
CA ALA A 389 -13.92 -11.46 3.83
C ALA A 389 -13.70 -12.63 4.81
N GLY A 390 -12.48 -13.11 4.90
CA GLY A 390 -12.03 -14.07 5.89
C GLY A 390 -11.77 -13.38 7.23
N PRO A 391 -11.21 -14.12 8.20
CA PRO A 391 -10.98 -13.59 9.53
C PRO A 391 -10.07 -12.36 9.49
N PRO A 392 -10.31 -11.35 10.36
CA PRO A 392 -9.47 -10.17 10.41
C PRO A 392 -8.04 -10.58 10.80
N ALA A 393 -7.06 -9.84 10.26
CA ALA A 393 -5.67 -10.07 10.62
C ALA A 393 -5.48 -9.88 12.14
N PRO A 394 -4.69 -10.73 12.81
CA PRO A 394 -4.34 -10.49 14.21
C PRO A 394 -3.68 -9.12 14.34
N ALA A 395 -4.01 -8.41 15.43
CA ALA A 395 -3.42 -7.09 15.68
C ALA A 395 -1.88 -7.21 15.69
N SER A 396 -1.21 -6.32 14.94
CA SER A 396 0.25 -6.34 14.86
C SER A 396 0.85 -6.20 16.25
N VAL A 397 2.04 -6.77 16.44
CA VAL A 397 2.77 -6.69 17.72
C VAL A 397 2.89 -5.23 18.19
N SER A 398 3.22 -4.31 17.27
CA SER A 398 3.26 -2.87 17.55
C SER A 398 1.89 -2.30 17.95
N LYS A 399 0.81 -2.73 17.30
CA LYS A 399 -0.55 -2.27 17.65
C LYS A 399 -0.95 -2.76 19.04
N ARG A 400 -0.71 -4.04 19.35
CA ARG A 400 -0.93 -4.63 20.68
C ARG A 400 -0.14 -3.89 21.76
N PHE A 401 1.12 -3.53 21.49
CA PHE A 401 1.92 -2.70 22.40
C PHE A 401 1.36 -1.29 22.58
N SER A 402 0.91 -0.65 21.50
CA SER A 402 0.32 0.70 21.57
C SER A 402 -1.02 0.73 22.30
N GLU A 403 -1.88 -0.27 22.07
CA GLU A 403 -3.16 -0.44 22.76
C GLU A 403 -2.92 -0.71 24.25
N ALA A 404 -2.00 -1.63 24.57
CA ALA A 404 -1.62 -1.90 25.95
C ALA A 404 -1.02 -0.66 26.65
N ALA A 405 -0.22 0.14 25.95
CA ALA A 405 0.32 1.40 26.48
C ALA A 405 -0.77 2.47 26.65
N ALA A 406 -1.73 2.56 25.72
CA ALA A 406 -2.86 3.47 25.81
C ALA A 406 -3.78 3.12 26.98
N VAL A 407 -4.08 1.83 27.20
CA VAL A 407 -4.83 1.35 28.35
C VAL A 407 -4.10 1.70 29.65
N ARG A 408 -2.78 1.47 29.74
CA ARG A 408 -1.97 1.89 30.89
C ARG A 408 -2.04 3.41 31.12
N ALA A 409 -1.91 4.21 30.08
CA ALA A 409 -1.98 5.66 30.18
C ALA A 409 -3.38 6.16 30.59
N ALA A 410 -4.45 5.51 30.12
CA ALA A 410 -5.83 5.83 30.50
C ALA A 410 -6.12 5.47 31.97
N VAL A 411 -5.62 4.32 32.45
CA VAL A 411 -5.70 3.93 33.87
C VAL A 411 -4.97 4.95 34.74
N ILE A 412 -3.73 5.29 34.38
CA ILE A 412 -2.93 6.30 35.10
C ILE A 412 -3.61 7.68 35.10
N ARG A 413 -4.26 8.10 34.00
CA ARG A 413 -5.00 9.37 33.94
C ARG A 413 -6.30 9.36 34.74
N GLY A 414 -6.97 8.21 34.86
CA GLY A 414 -8.19 8.06 35.66
C GLY A 414 -7.94 7.97 37.18
N GLU A 415 -6.71 7.66 37.60
CA GLU A 415 -6.33 7.53 39.01
C GLU A 415 -5.74 8.80 39.64
N ASN A 416 -5.54 9.88 38.87
CA ASN A 416 -5.00 11.15 39.39
C ASN A 416 -5.92 11.90 40.38
N ASP A 417 -7.08 11.34 40.77
CA ASP A 417 -7.92 11.84 41.87
C ASP A 417 -7.70 11.10 43.21
N ARG A 418 -6.77 10.12 43.31
CA ARG A 418 -6.46 9.44 44.59
C ARG A 418 -4.96 9.11 44.73
N ASP A 419 -4.32 9.71 45.72
CA ASP A 419 -2.89 9.61 46.11
C ASP A 419 -2.42 8.22 46.62
N GLU A 420 -2.95 7.10 46.12
CA GLU A 420 -2.44 5.76 46.48
C GLU A 420 -2.48 4.83 45.27
N VAL A 421 -1.31 4.59 44.66
CA VAL A 421 -1.12 3.63 43.56
C VAL A 421 -1.21 2.21 44.11
N PRO A 422 -2.26 1.40 43.82
CA PRO A 422 -2.25 -0.01 44.14
C PRO A 422 -1.46 -0.75 43.07
N SER A 423 -0.58 -1.65 43.47
CA SER A 423 0.09 -2.59 42.57
C SER A 423 -0.97 -3.36 41.75
N LEU A 424 -0.99 -3.13 40.44
CA LEU A 424 -1.85 -3.79 39.46
C LEU A 424 -1.97 -5.29 39.77
N SER A 425 -3.20 -5.76 40.01
CA SER A 425 -3.53 -7.14 40.38
C SER A 425 -2.89 -8.14 39.41
N GLU A 426 -2.34 -9.24 39.95
CA GLU A 426 -1.67 -10.32 39.19
C GLU A 426 -2.51 -10.83 38.00
N GLU A 427 -3.84 -10.76 38.09
CA GLU A 427 -4.78 -11.12 37.03
C GLU A 427 -4.71 -10.20 35.80
N VAL A 428 -4.50 -8.89 36.00
CA VAL A 428 -4.31 -7.92 34.90
C VAL A 428 -2.94 -8.15 34.26
N ASN A 429 -1.92 -8.44 35.06
CA ASN A 429 -0.58 -8.78 34.53
C ASN A 429 -0.57 -10.12 33.79
N ALA A 430 -1.36 -11.11 34.22
CA ALA A 430 -1.54 -12.39 33.52
C ALA A 430 -2.30 -12.23 32.20
N ALA A 431 -3.42 -11.49 32.20
CA ALA A 431 -4.16 -11.17 30.99
C ALA A 431 -3.33 -10.34 29.99
N VAL A 432 -2.50 -9.43 30.51
CA VAL A 432 -1.54 -8.65 29.70
C VAL A 432 -0.37 -9.52 29.23
N ALA A 433 0.09 -10.51 30.00
CA ALA A 433 1.14 -11.45 29.59
C ALA A 433 0.66 -12.38 28.47
N ASP A 434 -0.57 -12.92 28.58
CA ASP A 434 -1.22 -13.67 27.50
C ASP A 434 -1.45 -12.79 26.26
N PHE A 435 -1.77 -11.50 26.46
CA PHE A 435 -1.86 -10.51 25.38
C PHE A 435 -0.50 -10.04 24.83
N ILE A 436 0.63 -10.36 25.49
CA ILE A 436 2.00 -10.04 25.03
C ILE A 436 2.66 -11.25 24.35
N ALA A 437 2.15 -12.48 24.56
CA ALA A 437 2.71 -13.67 23.96
C ALA A 437 2.71 -13.59 22.41
N PRO A 438 3.83 -13.96 21.74
CA PRO A 438 3.87 -14.05 20.29
C PRO A 438 2.85 -15.09 19.81
N PRO A 439 2.13 -14.84 18.70
CA PRO A 439 1.21 -15.84 18.17
C PRO A 439 1.98 -17.12 17.88
N GLN A 440 1.57 -18.22 18.53
CA GLN A 440 2.06 -19.54 18.21
C GLN A 440 1.63 -19.86 16.76
N PRO A 441 2.49 -20.50 15.95
CA PRO A 441 2.18 -20.86 14.57
C PRO A 441 1.17 -22.01 14.54
N THR A 442 -0.08 -21.73 14.89
CA THR A 442 -1.25 -22.56 14.64
C THR A 442 -2.32 -21.74 13.91
N ASP A 443 -1.90 -20.91 12.95
CA ASP A 443 -2.79 -20.23 12.00
C ASP A 443 -3.20 -21.21 10.89
N LEU A 444 -3.98 -22.23 11.27
CA LEU A 444 -4.69 -23.08 10.32
C LEU A 444 -6.04 -22.42 9.99
N LEU A 445 -6.23 -22.02 8.74
CA LEU A 445 -7.52 -21.56 8.25
C LEU A 445 -8.19 -22.67 7.43
N MET A 446 -9.26 -23.25 8.01
CA MET A 446 -10.15 -24.17 7.31
C MET A 446 -11.46 -23.46 7.01
N LEU A 447 -11.77 -23.27 5.73
CA LEU A 447 -13.04 -22.68 5.34
C LEU A 447 -14.16 -23.73 5.42
N PRO A 448 -15.36 -23.37 5.89
CA PRO A 448 -16.48 -24.30 5.98
C PRO A 448 -16.95 -24.72 4.59
N LYS A 449 -17.31 -26.00 4.44
CA LYS A 449 -17.88 -26.51 3.17
C LYS A 449 -19.25 -25.90 2.88
N ASN A 450 -20.07 -25.72 3.92
CA ASN A 450 -21.42 -25.18 3.82
C ASN A 450 -21.60 -24.03 4.80
N VAL A 451 -22.23 -22.95 4.35
CA VAL A 451 -22.63 -21.78 5.16
C VAL A 451 -24.14 -21.64 5.07
N SER A 452 -24.83 -21.64 6.21
CA SER A 452 -26.30 -21.55 6.29
C SER A 452 -27.05 -22.56 5.39
N GLY A 453 -26.49 -23.76 5.20
CA GLY A 453 -27.08 -24.81 4.36
C GLY A 453 -26.76 -24.71 2.87
N MET A 454 -26.06 -23.66 2.41
CA MET A 454 -25.60 -23.49 1.03
C MET A 454 -24.12 -23.87 0.90
N PRO A 455 -23.68 -24.47 -0.22
CA PRO A 455 -22.27 -24.80 -0.43
C PRO A 455 -21.42 -23.54 -0.69
N LEU A 456 -20.21 -23.50 -0.15
CA LEU A 456 -19.23 -22.44 -0.42
C LEU A 456 -18.55 -22.72 -1.76
N THR A 457 -18.94 -21.99 -2.81
CA THR A 457 -18.46 -22.24 -4.18
C THR A 457 -17.41 -21.23 -4.62
N ARG A 458 -17.37 -20.05 -4.00
CA ARG A 458 -16.51 -18.94 -4.43
C ARG A 458 -15.79 -18.25 -3.27
N ILE A 459 -14.52 -17.93 -3.49
CA ILE A 459 -13.74 -17.01 -2.64
C ILE A 459 -13.62 -15.69 -3.41
N GLY A 460 -14.11 -14.60 -2.82
CA GLY A 460 -14.22 -13.29 -3.46
C GLY A 460 -12.90 -12.52 -3.59
N VAL A 461 -12.96 -11.38 -4.29
CA VAL A 461 -11.82 -10.47 -4.47
C VAL A 461 -11.28 -10.00 -3.12
N ARG A 462 -9.97 -10.16 -2.90
CA ARG A 462 -9.28 -9.78 -1.65
C ARG A 462 -9.91 -10.38 -0.38
N ALA A 463 -10.67 -11.47 -0.49
CA ALA A 463 -11.38 -12.06 0.63
C ALA A 463 -10.45 -12.56 1.74
N LEU A 464 -9.23 -12.97 1.43
CA LEU A 464 -8.23 -13.40 2.40
C LEU A 464 -7.21 -12.26 2.64
N PRO A 465 -7.48 -11.30 3.55
CA PRO A 465 -6.54 -10.22 3.87
C PRO A 465 -5.21 -10.72 4.41
N HIS A 466 -5.27 -11.77 5.22
CA HIS A 466 -4.14 -12.32 5.95
C HIS A 466 -3.75 -13.65 5.32
N ALA A 467 -2.45 -13.92 5.33
CA ALA A 467 -1.90 -15.18 4.89
C ALA A 467 -1.78 -16.13 6.09
N PRO A 468 -2.73 -17.06 6.31
CA PRO A 468 -2.56 -18.07 7.35
C PRO A 468 -1.34 -18.94 7.02
N ALA A 469 -0.71 -19.52 8.04
CA ALA A 469 0.42 -20.43 7.85
C ALA A 469 0.00 -21.65 7.01
N THR A 470 -1.21 -22.18 7.26
CA THR A 470 -1.80 -23.27 6.50
C THR A 470 -3.20 -22.90 6.02
N LEU A 471 -3.43 -22.94 4.70
CA LEU A 471 -4.73 -22.70 4.08
C LEU A 471 -5.26 -24.00 3.47
N ILE A 472 -6.44 -24.44 3.95
CA ILE A 472 -7.16 -25.59 3.40
C ILE A 472 -8.44 -25.09 2.74
N VAL A 473 -8.49 -25.17 1.41
CA VAL A 473 -9.67 -24.79 0.63
C VAL A 473 -10.59 -26.00 0.47
N PRO A 474 -11.90 -25.90 0.82
CA PRO A 474 -12.82 -27.02 0.77
C PRO A 474 -13.20 -27.41 -0.66
N ASP A 475 -13.53 -28.69 -0.84
CA ASP A 475 -13.94 -29.33 -2.12
C ASP A 475 -15.20 -28.78 -2.77
N SER A 476 -15.98 -27.98 -2.06
CA SER A 476 -17.10 -27.23 -2.62
C SER A 476 -16.66 -26.05 -3.49
N VAL A 477 -15.46 -25.50 -3.27
CA VAL A 477 -14.98 -24.29 -3.94
C VAL A 477 -14.63 -24.60 -5.40
N ARG A 478 -15.13 -23.75 -6.29
CA ARG A 478 -14.94 -23.81 -7.75
C ARG A 478 -14.10 -22.65 -8.26
N ILE A 479 -14.23 -21.46 -7.65
CA ILE A 479 -13.56 -20.25 -8.13
C ILE A 479 -12.91 -19.51 -6.97
N ILE A 480 -11.66 -19.12 -7.14
CA ILE A 480 -10.95 -18.20 -6.25
C ILE A 480 -10.68 -16.93 -7.05
N GLU A 481 -11.22 -15.80 -6.62
CA GLU A 481 -11.04 -14.52 -7.30
C GLU A 481 -9.69 -13.88 -6.96
N ARG A 482 -9.39 -12.77 -7.64
CA ARG A 482 -8.09 -12.08 -7.60
C ARG A 482 -7.74 -11.44 -6.25
N GLU A 483 -6.45 -11.15 -6.09
CA GLU A 483 -5.86 -10.33 -5.02
C GLU A 483 -6.01 -10.88 -3.59
N ASN A 484 -6.15 -12.20 -3.44
CA ASN A 484 -6.15 -12.87 -2.13
C ASN A 484 -4.76 -12.96 -1.45
N ALA A 485 -3.71 -12.39 -2.07
CA ALA A 485 -2.37 -12.06 -1.57
C ALA A 485 -1.89 -12.79 -0.28
N CYS A 486 -1.90 -14.12 -0.29
CA CYS A 486 -1.51 -15.00 0.82
C CYS A 486 0.03 -15.06 1.03
N ARG A 487 0.69 -13.91 1.27
CA ARG A 487 2.17 -13.73 1.27
C ARG A 487 2.99 -14.47 2.33
N GLY A 488 2.36 -15.05 3.34
CA GLY A 488 2.99 -15.75 4.47
C GLY A 488 2.59 -17.22 4.59
N THR A 489 1.83 -17.74 3.61
CA THR A 489 1.38 -19.13 3.65
C THR A 489 2.56 -20.07 3.40
N VAL A 490 2.64 -21.11 4.23
CA VAL A 490 3.68 -22.14 4.22
C VAL A 490 3.17 -23.41 3.55
N SER A 491 1.91 -23.76 3.82
CA SER A 491 1.21 -24.91 3.26
C SER A 491 -0.13 -24.51 2.64
N LEU A 492 -0.35 -24.91 1.38
CA LEU A 492 -1.56 -24.64 0.62
C LEU A 492 -2.12 -25.94 0.08
N THR A 493 -3.39 -26.23 0.41
CA THR A 493 -4.12 -27.39 -0.14
C THR A 493 -5.27 -26.91 -1.01
N LEU A 494 -5.20 -27.21 -2.31
CA LEU A 494 -6.22 -26.90 -3.29
C LEU A 494 -7.08 -28.15 -3.55
N PRO A 495 -8.41 -28.02 -3.60
CA PRO A 495 -9.29 -29.17 -3.74
C PRO A 495 -9.47 -29.61 -5.19
N GLU A 496 -9.80 -30.89 -5.37
CA GLU A 496 -10.35 -31.37 -6.64
C GLU A 496 -11.74 -30.76 -6.91
N GLY A 497 -11.96 -30.36 -8.15
CA GLY A 497 -13.14 -29.62 -8.61
C GLY A 497 -12.93 -28.10 -8.71
N LEU A 498 -11.79 -27.57 -8.26
CA LEU A 498 -11.43 -26.17 -8.47
C LEU A 498 -11.24 -25.89 -9.97
N GLN A 499 -11.90 -24.86 -10.51
CA GLN A 499 -11.91 -24.58 -11.94
C GLN A 499 -11.04 -23.38 -12.30
N ALA A 500 -11.08 -22.32 -11.49
CA ALA A 500 -10.41 -21.06 -11.80
C ALA A 500 -9.76 -20.43 -10.56
N ILE A 501 -8.55 -19.90 -10.77
CA ILE A 501 -7.79 -19.15 -9.77
C ILE A 501 -7.44 -17.78 -10.35
N GLY A 502 -7.77 -16.72 -9.62
CA GLY A 502 -7.55 -15.34 -10.03
C GLY A 502 -6.09 -14.90 -9.98
N GLU A 503 -5.86 -13.64 -10.33
CA GLU A 503 -4.54 -13.00 -10.32
C GLU A 503 -4.06 -12.74 -8.88
N HIS A 504 -2.76 -12.89 -8.62
CA HIS A 504 -2.11 -12.55 -7.34
C HIS A 504 -2.73 -13.19 -6.07
N CYS A 505 -3.24 -14.42 -6.15
CA CYS A 505 -3.84 -15.09 -4.99
C CYS A 505 -2.82 -15.66 -3.98
N PHE A 506 -1.83 -16.42 -4.44
CA PHE A 506 -0.97 -17.27 -3.61
C PHE A 506 0.54 -17.02 -3.81
N TRP A 507 0.93 -15.77 -3.98
CA TRP A 507 2.34 -15.43 -4.12
C TRP A 507 3.01 -15.36 -2.75
N SER A 508 3.86 -16.34 -2.44
CA SER A 508 4.51 -16.49 -1.14
C SER A 508 5.92 -17.04 -1.33
N ARG A 509 6.87 -16.46 -0.59
CA ARG A 509 8.27 -16.92 -0.56
C ARG A 509 8.50 -18.05 0.45
N THR A 510 7.50 -18.35 1.28
CA THR A 510 7.61 -19.32 2.38
C THR A 510 6.95 -20.66 2.09
N LEU A 511 6.41 -20.87 0.88
CA LEU A 511 5.85 -22.15 0.47
C LEU A 511 6.95 -23.20 0.43
N GLN A 512 6.83 -24.25 1.26
CA GLN A 512 7.88 -25.26 1.43
C GLN A 512 7.77 -26.43 0.45
N ALA A 513 6.55 -26.84 0.12
CA ALA A 513 6.29 -27.98 -0.76
C ALA A 513 5.83 -27.49 -2.15
N PRO A 514 6.05 -28.29 -3.22
CA PRO A 514 5.43 -28.03 -4.50
C PRO A 514 3.91 -27.95 -4.34
N VAL A 515 3.32 -26.84 -4.78
CA VAL A 515 1.86 -26.66 -4.74
C VAL A 515 1.23 -27.55 -5.80
N GLU A 516 0.36 -28.46 -5.39
CA GLU A 516 -0.42 -29.28 -6.31
C GLU A 516 -1.55 -28.44 -6.91
N ILE A 517 -1.49 -28.21 -8.23
CA ILE A 517 -2.57 -27.59 -9.00
C ILE A 517 -3.45 -28.73 -9.51
N PRO A 518 -4.70 -28.86 -9.02
CA PRO A 518 -5.60 -29.97 -9.37
C PRO A 518 -5.83 -30.12 -10.86
N ALA A 519 -6.12 -31.34 -11.33
CA ALA A 519 -6.37 -31.59 -12.74
C ALA A 519 -7.62 -30.87 -13.29
N SER A 520 -8.52 -30.50 -12.38
CA SER A 520 -9.76 -29.76 -12.66
C SER A 520 -9.55 -28.27 -12.99
N VAL A 521 -8.39 -27.69 -12.68
CA VAL A 521 -8.12 -26.26 -12.89
C VAL A 521 -7.87 -25.97 -14.36
N THR A 522 -8.67 -25.08 -14.93
CA THR A 522 -8.62 -24.70 -16.36
C THR A 522 -8.18 -23.25 -16.58
N SER A 523 -8.16 -22.42 -15.54
CA SER A 523 -7.75 -21.01 -15.63
C SER A 523 -6.92 -20.61 -14.42
N VAL A 524 -5.76 -20.02 -14.64
CA VAL A 524 -4.91 -19.46 -13.58
C VAL A 524 -4.47 -18.05 -13.97
N GLY A 525 -4.72 -17.09 -13.08
CA GLY A 525 -4.37 -15.69 -13.25
C GLY A 525 -2.86 -15.42 -13.17
N GLN A 526 -2.47 -14.29 -13.76
CA GLN A 526 -1.10 -13.81 -13.71
C GLN A 526 -0.61 -13.64 -12.26
N GLY A 527 0.66 -13.99 -12.04
CA GLY A 527 1.32 -13.77 -10.75
C GLY A 527 0.72 -14.55 -9.56
N CYS A 528 -0.16 -15.53 -9.80
CA CYS A 528 -0.84 -16.24 -8.73
C CYS A 528 0.12 -17.03 -7.83
N PHE A 529 1.17 -17.64 -8.39
CA PHE A 529 2.09 -18.52 -7.68
C PHE A 529 3.56 -18.04 -7.81
N GLU A 530 3.80 -16.72 -7.80
CA GLU A 530 5.18 -16.21 -7.85
C GLU A 530 6.03 -16.79 -6.72
N TYR A 531 7.30 -17.07 -7.02
CA TYR A 531 8.26 -17.72 -6.13
C TYR A 531 7.94 -19.18 -5.75
N ALA A 532 6.82 -19.75 -6.22
CA ALA A 532 6.45 -21.10 -5.89
C ALA A 532 7.01 -22.13 -6.89
N ILE A 533 7.07 -23.37 -6.41
CA ILE A 533 7.20 -24.56 -7.25
C ILE A 533 5.79 -25.16 -7.35
N CYS A 534 5.30 -25.45 -8.55
CA CYS A 534 3.97 -26.00 -8.76
C CYS A 534 4.04 -27.34 -9.48
N ARG A 535 3.21 -28.30 -9.08
CA ARG A 535 2.96 -29.54 -9.81
C ARG A 535 1.61 -29.46 -10.50
N LEU A 536 1.61 -29.53 -11.83
CA LEU A 536 0.39 -29.45 -12.64
C LEU A 536 -0.28 -30.83 -12.72
N GLY A 537 -1.41 -31.03 -12.04
CA GLY A 537 -2.11 -32.31 -11.97
C GLY A 537 -2.53 -32.87 -13.33
N GLN A 538 -2.88 -32.01 -14.31
CA GLN A 538 -3.25 -32.45 -15.66
C GLN A 538 -2.10 -33.09 -16.45
N THR A 539 -0.84 -32.68 -16.19
CA THR A 539 0.33 -33.08 -17.00
C THR A 539 1.39 -33.82 -16.19
N GLY A 540 1.33 -33.75 -14.86
CA GLY A 540 2.39 -34.18 -13.94
C GLY A 540 3.63 -33.28 -13.92
N ALA A 541 3.67 -32.22 -14.74
CA ALA A 541 4.84 -31.37 -14.86
C ALA A 541 5.08 -30.55 -13.59
N ILE A 542 6.34 -30.48 -13.17
CA ILE A 542 6.79 -29.63 -12.06
C ILE A 542 7.44 -28.39 -12.67
N VAL A 543 6.92 -27.21 -12.31
CA VAL A 543 7.35 -25.92 -12.85
C VAL A 543 7.81 -25.00 -11.73
N HIS A 544 8.95 -24.36 -11.94
CA HIS A 544 9.51 -23.36 -11.04
C HIS A 544 9.18 -21.98 -11.58
N LEU A 545 8.60 -21.11 -10.75
CA LEU A 545 8.03 -19.85 -11.20
C LEU A 545 8.92 -18.67 -10.84
N SER A 546 8.94 -17.67 -11.73
CA SER A 546 9.70 -16.44 -11.53
C SER A 546 9.06 -15.54 -10.48
N ALA A 547 9.91 -14.66 -9.95
CA ALA A 547 9.54 -13.52 -9.11
C ALA A 547 8.84 -12.38 -9.88
N ASP A 548 9.00 -12.36 -11.21
CA ASP A 548 8.54 -11.26 -12.06
C ASP A 548 7.18 -11.57 -12.67
N GLN A 549 6.22 -10.67 -12.44
CA GLN A 549 4.87 -10.69 -12.98
C GLN A 549 4.85 -10.73 -14.51
N LEU A 550 5.77 -10.01 -15.15
CA LEU A 550 5.85 -9.94 -16.61
C LEU A 550 6.34 -11.24 -17.24
N LEU A 551 6.85 -12.17 -16.43
CA LEU A 551 7.33 -13.48 -16.86
C LEU A 551 6.38 -14.62 -16.49
N SER A 552 5.15 -14.31 -16.05
CA SER A 552 4.15 -15.33 -15.76
C SER A 552 3.85 -16.19 -16.99
N CYS A 553 3.85 -17.50 -16.79
CA CYS A 553 3.55 -18.51 -17.81
C CYS A 553 2.14 -19.10 -17.64
N PHE A 554 1.34 -18.63 -16.67
CA PHE A 554 -0.04 -19.08 -16.50
C PHE A 554 -0.98 -18.39 -17.47
N LEU A 555 -2.06 -19.10 -17.82
CA LEU A 555 -3.06 -18.65 -18.78
C LEU A 555 -4.45 -18.62 -18.14
N VAL A 556 -5.17 -17.51 -18.35
CA VAL A 556 -6.59 -17.37 -17.95
C VAL A 556 -7.52 -18.03 -18.96
N ASN A 557 -7.18 -17.99 -20.25
CA ASN A 557 -7.99 -18.57 -21.33
C ASN A 557 -7.15 -19.52 -22.20
N PRO A 558 -6.79 -20.72 -21.69
CA PRO A 558 -6.05 -21.68 -22.48
C PRO A 558 -6.94 -22.31 -23.56
N ARG A 559 -6.40 -22.50 -24.77
CA ARG A 559 -7.13 -23.14 -25.89
C ARG A 559 -7.41 -24.63 -25.63
N ASP A 560 -6.53 -25.29 -24.90
CA ASP A 560 -6.52 -26.74 -24.72
C ASP A 560 -6.92 -27.16 -23.29
N GLY A 561 -7.40 -26.22 -22.46
CA GLY A 561 -7.77 -26.47 -21.06
C GLY A 561 -6.61 -26.54 -20.06
N ILE A 562 -5.36 -26.56 -20.54
CA ILE A 562 -4.14 -26.54 -19.71
C ILE A 562 -3.76 -25.09 -19.38
N PRO A 563 -3.81 -24.64 -18.12
CA PRO A 563 -3.61 -23.23 -17.77
C PRO A 563 -2.13 -22.80 -17.74
N PHE A 564 -1.25 -23.41 -18.55
CA PHE A 564 0.19 -23.13 -18.54
C PHE A 564 0.81 -23.13 -19.94
N ASP A 565 1.60 -22.10 -20.24
CA ASP A 565 2.35 -21.93 -21.47
C ASP A 565 3.78 -22.49 -21.35
N PHE A 566 3.97 -23.71 -21.81
CA PHE A 566 5.27 -24.38 -21.81
C PHE A 566 6.29 -23.74 -22.77
N ALA A 567 5.84 -23.13 -23.87
CA ALA A 567 6.76 -22.51 -24.83
C ALA A 567 7.42 -21.27 -24.21
N ARG A 568 6.61 -20.42 -23.57
CA ARG A 568 7.10 -19.26 -22.81
C ARG A 568 7.98 -19.67 -21.64
N TYR A 569 7.67 -20.80 -20.99
CA TYR A 569 8.49 -21.33 -19.91
C TYR A 569 9.86 -21.84 -20.39
N ASP A 570 9.89 -22.53 -21.52
CA ASP A 570 11.13 -23.03 -22.13
C ASP A 570 12.03 -21.85 -22.58
N GLU A 571 11.44 -20.78 -23.10
CA GLU A 571 12.14 -19.51 -23.35
C GLU A 571 12.67 -18.88 -22.06
N LEU A 572 11.93 -18.95 -20.95
CA LEU A 572 12.37 -18.41 -19.66
C LEU A 572 13.60 -19.17 -19.12
N LEU A 573 13.59 -20.50 -19.21
CA LEU A 573 14.71 -21.34 -18.79
C LEU A 573 15.99 -21.07 -19.59
N THR A 574 15.84 -20.70 -20.87
CA THR A 574 16.97 -20.45 -21.79
C THR A 574 17.41 -18.98 -21.84
N SER A 575 16.53 -18.01 -21.55
CA SER A 575 16.75 -16.57 -21.79
C SER A 575 17.62 -15.82 -20.76
N GLY A 576 18.28 -16.52 -19.84
CA GLY A 576 19.17 -15.91 -18.85
C GLY A 576 18.47 -15.03 -17.78
N LYS A 577 17.14 -14.85 -17.87
CA LYS A 577 16.32 -14.05 -16.93
C LYS A 577 16.19 -14.68 -15.54
N ASN A 578 16.06 -13.85 -14.50
CA ASN A 578 16.07 -14.31 -13.11
C ASN A 578 14.92 -15.27 -12.80
N LEU A 579 15.29 -16.54 -12.60
CA LEU A 579 14.45 -17.59 -12.05
C LEU A 579 15.12 -18.05 -10.74
N PRO A 580 14.43 -18.04 -9.59
CA PRO A 580 15.05 -18.32 -8.29
C PRO A 580 15.76 -19.67 -8.24
N ASP A 581 15.12 -20.71 -8.79
CA ASP A 581 15.70 -22.04 -8.91
C ASP A 581 15.63 -22.53 -10.37
N ARG A 582 16.57 -22.02 -11.18
CA ARG A 582 16.69 -22.42 -12.59
C ARG A 582 17.16 -23.86 -12.76
N LEU A 583 18.08 -24.33 -11.91
CA LEU A 583 18.64 -25.67 -12.02
C LEU A 583 17.55 -26.73 -11.79
N GLY A 584 16.74 -26.56 -10.73
CA GLY A 584 15.58 -27.39 -10.46
C GLY A 584 14.56 -27.33 -11.61
N GLY A 585 14.22 -26.13 -12.09
CA GLY A 585 13.31 -25.95 -13.21
C GLY A 585 13.72 -26.71 -14.48
N MET A 586 15.00 -26.66 -14.84
CA MET A 586 15.53 -27.41 -16.00
C MET A 586 15.46 -28.93 -15.81
N LEU A 587 15.85 -29.41 -14.63
CA LEU A 587 15.82 -30.83 -14.29
C LEU A 587 14.40 -31.39 -14.32
N HIS A 588 13.45 -30.70 -13.69
CA HIS A 588 12.04 -31.10 -13.69
C HIS A 588 11.39 -31.01 -15.06
N ARG A 589 11.79 -30.04 -15.88
CA ARG A 589 11.30 -29.90 -17.26
C ARG A 589 11.73 -31.08 -18.15
N ILE A 590 12.95 -31.61 -17.97
CA ILE A 590 13.42 -32.81 -18.68
C ILE A 590 12.77 -34.06 -18.11
N ALA A 591 12.60 -34.14 -16.80
CA ALA A 591 11.95 -35.26 -16.13
C ALA A 591 10.49 -35.47 -16.57
N THR A 592 9.82 -34.39 -16.99
CA THR A 592 8.44 -34.43 -17.49
C THR A 592 8.36 -33.74 -18.87
N PRO A 593 8.70 -34.45 -19.97
CA PRO A 593 8.88 -33.87 -21.29
C PRO A 593 7.55 -33.57 -22.02
N PHE A 594 6.53 -33.10 -21.31
CA PHE A 594 5.25 -32.72 -21.89
C PHE A 594 5.41 -31.50 -22.82
N ARG A 595 5.03 -31.63 -24.09
CA ARG A 595 5.22 -30.59 -25.14
C ARG A 595 6.66 -30.04 -25.25
N LEU A 596 7.67 -30.82 -24.84
CA LEU A 596 9.07 -30.42 -24.94
C LEU A 596 9.62 -30.81 -26.31
N THR A 597 10.11 -29.83 -27.08
CA THR A 597 10.77 -30.11 -28.36
C THR A 597 12.15 -30.73 -28.14
N GLU A 598 12.61 -31.54 -29.09
CA GLU A 598 13.94 -32.16 -29.01
C GLU A 598 15.05 -31.10 -28.99
N THR A 599 14.94 -30.06 -29.82
CA THR A 599 15.89 -28.95 -29.87
C THR A 599 16.02 -28.21 -28.53
N THR A 600 14.89 -27.96 -27.85
CA THR A 600 14.91 -27.32 -26.52
C THR A 600 15.46 -28.28 -25.48
N ARG A 601 15.10 -29.58 -25.54
CA ARG A 601 15.63 -30.61 -24.63
C ARG A 601 17.16 -30.67 -24.69
N ASP A 602 17.73 -30.75 -25.89
CA ASP A 602 19.18 -30.81 -26.09
C ASP A 602 19.88 -29.54 -25.57
N THR A 603 19.24 -28.37 -25.77
CA THR A 603 19.73 -27.10 -25.25
C THR A 603 19.76 -27.10 -23.72
N LEU A 604 18.69 -27.58 -23.07
CA LEU A 604 18.60 -27.69 -21.61
C LEU A 604 19.64 -28.69 -21.06
N VAL A 605 19.82 -29.84 -21.71
CA VAL A 605 20.82 -30.85 -21.31
C VAL A 605 22.22 -30.26 -21.40
N ARG A 606 22.55 -29.56 -22.49
CA ARG A 606 23.86 -28.88 -22.63
C ARG A 606 24.11 -27.88 -21.50
N MET A 607 23.11 -27.06 -21.18
CA MET A 607 23.20 -26.10 -20.07
C MET A 607 23.30 -26.79 -18.69
N LEU A 608 22.68 -27.96 -18.48
CA LEU A 608 22.86 -28.75 -17.26
C LEU A 608 24.28 -29.33 -17.16
N LEU A 609 24.86 -29.77 -18.28
CA LEU A 609 26.22 -30.30 -18.33
C LEU A 609 27.28 -29.22 -18.00
N GLU A 610 27.02 -27.95 -18.32
CA GLU A 610 27.88 -26.82 -17.89
C GLU A 610 27.97 -26.73 -16.35
N ARG A 611 26.90 -27.11 -15.63
CA ARG A 611 26.83 -27.18 -14.16
C ARG A 611 26.68 -28.62 -13.65
N LYS A 612 27.37 -29.58 -14.30
CA LYS A 612 27.18 -31.02 -14.08
C LYS A 612 27.18 -31.46 -12.61
N ARG A 613 28.11 -30.94 -11.80
CA ARG A 613 28.29 -31.37 -10.41
C ARG A 613 27.05 -31.05 -9.57
N GLU A 614 26.60 -29.81 -9.64
CA GLU A 614 25.43 -29.33 -8.90
C GLU A 614 24.15 -30.04 -9.38
N ALA A 615 24.01 -30.25 -10.70
CA ALA A 615 22.89 -30.97 -11.28
C ALA A 615 22.82 -32.43 -10.79
N MET A 616 23.95 -33.16 -10.82
CA MET A 616 24.02 -34.55 -10.36
C MET A 616 23.77 -34.68 -8.84
N GLU A 617 24.30 -33.75 -8.05
CA GLU A 617 24.04 -33.67 -6.60
C GLU A 617 22.55 -33.44 -6.32
N ARG A 618 21.88 -32.59 -7.11
CA ARG A 618 20.43 -32.34 -6.99
C ARG A 618 19.59 -33.54 -7.39
N VAL A 619 19.93 -34.22 -8.50
CA VAL A 619 19.28 -35.47 -8.92
C VAL A 619 19.40 -36.53 -7.82
N ALA A 620 20.52 -36.61 -7.13
CA ALA A 620 20.69 -37.55 -6.02
C ALA A 620 19.89 -37.16 -4.76
N GLN A 621 19.60 -35.88 -4.55
CA GLN A 621 18.82 -35.38 -3.42
C GLN A 621 17.30 -35.58 -3.61
N GLU A 622 16.78 -35.26 -4.80
CA GLU A 622 15.33 -35.15 -5.04
C GLU A 622 14.81 -36.09 -6.12
N GLY A 623 15.69 -36.74 -6.90
CA GLY A 623 15.31 -37.50 -8.07
C GLY A 623 14.65 -38.84 -7.74
N ASP A 624 13.52 -39.11 -8.40
CA ASP A 624 12.84 -40.41 -8.41
C ASP A 624 13.27 -41.25 -9.63
N VAL A 625 12.90 -42.53 -9.66
CA VAL A 625 13.29 -43.47 -10.74
C VAL A 625 12.90 -42.95 -12.11
N THR A 626 11.69 -42.38 -12.25
CA THR A 626 11.18 -41.80 -13.50
C THR A 626 12.02 -40.61 -13.97
N MET A 627 12.46 -39.76 -13.04
CA MET A 627 13.32 -38.62 -13.35
C MET A 627 14.69 -39.08 -13.85
N VAL A 628 15.27 -40.09 -13.19
CA VAL A 628 16.57 -40.67 -13.58
C VAL A 628 16.48 -41.36 -14.94
N GLU A 629 15.39 -42.07 -15.21
CA GLU A 629 15.09 -42.66 -16.51
C GLU A 629 15.04 -41.62 -17.62
N GLN A 630 14.25 -40.55 -17.44
CA GLN A 630 14.13 -39.50 -18.45
C GLN A 630 15.44 -38.75 -18.67
N LEU A 631 16.24 -38.52 -17.62
CA LEU A 631 17.56 -37.91 -17.74
C LEU A 631 18.58 -38.81 -18.46
N ALA A 632 18.50 -40.13 -18.28
CA ALA A 632 19.31 -41.09 -19.03
C ALA A 632 18.92 -41.11 -20.51
N HIS A 633 17.61 -41.13 -20.81
CA HIS A 633 17.12 -41.04 -22.19
C HIS A 633 17.44 -39.70 -22.86
N ALA A 634 17.45 -38.60 -22.12
CA ALA A 634 17.84 -37.28 -22.62
C ALA A 634 19.36 -37.13 -22.82
N GLY A 635 20.17 -38.12 -22.44
CA GLY A 635 21.62 -38.09 -22.60
C GLY A 635 22.38 -37.27 -21.55
N PHE A 636 21.73 -36.84 -20.46
CA PHE A 636 22.40 -36.20 -19.33
C PHE A 636 23.21 -37.22 -18.51
N ILE A 637 22.64 -38.41 -18.30
CA ILE A 637 23.35 -39.56 -17.73
C ILE A 637 23.90 -40.38 -18.89
N ASN A 638 25.20 -40.23 -19.16
CA ASN A 638 25.91 -40.91 -20.23
C ASN A 638 27.06 -41.76 -19.65
N ALA A 639 27.84 -42.43 -20.50
CA ALA A 639 28.96 -43.27 -20.05
C ALA A 639 30.00 -42.52 -19.19
N GLU A 640 30.14 -41.20 -19.36
CA GLU A 640 31.10 -40.39 -18.60
C GLU A 640 30.57 -39.99 -17.21
N THR A 641 29.27 -39.70 -17.10
CA THR A 641 28.64 -39.26 -15.84
C THR A 641 28.05 -40.42 -15.03
N PHE A 642 27.90 -41.60 -15.62
CA PHE A 642 27.26 -42.79 -15.04
C PHE A 642 27.82 -43.19 -13.67
N ASP A 643 29.13 -43.41 -13.58
CA ASP A 643 29.76 -43.91 -12.35
C ASP A 643 29.62 -42.89 -11.21
N GLN A 644 29.81 -41.60 -11.51
CA GLN A 644 29.69 -40.50 -10.55
C GLN A 644 28.25 -40.39 -10.03
N GLN A 645 27.25 -40.50 -10.91
CA GLN A 645 25.85 -40.43 -10.52
C GLN A 645 25.45 -41.61 -9.62
N ILE A 646 25.97 -42.81 -9.89
CA ILE A 646 25.70 -44.00 -9.06
C ILE A 646 26.29 -43.84 -7.66
N GLU A 647 27.51 -43.33 -7.53
CA GLU A 647 28.10 -43.08 -6.21
C GLU A 647 27.25 -42.07 -5.42
N LEU A 648 26.83 -40.97 -6.05
CA LEU A 648 25.98 -39.97 -5.41
C LEU A 648 24.62 -40.55 -4.97
N LEU A 649 23.99 -41.37 -5.80
CA LEU A 649 22.72 -42.04 -5.47
C LEU A 649 22.89 -43.06 -4.32
N ARG A 650 24.02 -43.77 -4.27
CA ARG A 650 24.34 -44.70 -3.16
C ARG A 650 24.52 -43.95 -1.84
N VAL A 651 25.25 -42.84 -1.85
CA VAL A 651 25.47 -41.99 -0.66
C VAL A 651 24.14 -41.47 -0.10
N ARG A 652 23.14 -41.23 -0.96
CA ARG A 652 21.80 -40.78 -0.58
C ARG A 652 20.79 -41.93 -0.36
N ASN A 653 21.24 -43.18 -0.30
CA ASN A 653 20.40 -44.38 -0.10
C ASN A 653 19.26 -44.55 -1.13
N ARG A 654 19.43 -44.09 -2.39
CA ARG A 654 18.44 -44.26 -3.46
C ARG A 654 18.70 -45.56 -4.24
N THR A 655 18.54 -46.71 -3.58
CA THR A 655 18.84 -48.04 -4.15
C THR A 655 18.08 -48.34 -5.43
N ASP A 656 16.83 -47.93 -5.52
CA ASP A 656 15.95 -48.23 -6.66
C ASP A 656 16.44 -47.54 -7.94
N CYS A 657 16.90 -46.29 -7.81
CA CYS A 657 17.50 -45.52 -8.91
C CYS A 657 18.83 -46.14 -9.37
N VAL A 658 19.63 -46.64 -8.43
CA VAL A 658 20.90 -47.33 -8.73
C VAL A 658 20.65 -48.63 -9.50
N LEU A 659 19.67 -49.42 -9.05
CA LEU A 659 19.28 -50.67 -9.71
C LEU A 659 18.81 -50.39 -11.14
N PHE A 660 17.94 -49.41 -11.33
CA PHE A 660 17.46 -48.99 -12.64
C PHE A 660 18.62 -48.57 -13.55
N LEU A 661 19.53 -47.69 -13.10
CA LEU A 661 20.66 -47.23 -13.91
C LEU A 661 21.59 -48.38 -14.31
N MET A 662 21.87 -49.32 -13.39
CA MET A 662 22.69 -50.49 -13.68
C MET A 662 22.07 -51.39 -14.74
N GLU A 663 20.75 -51.59 -14.70
CA GLU A 663 20.02 -52.37 -15.70
C GLU A 663 19.96 -51.65 -17.05
N TRP A 664 19.68 -50.34 -17.04
CA TRP A 664 19.67 -49.50 -18.24
C TRP A 664 21.02 -49.52 -18.95
N HIS A 665 22.12 -49.34 -18.21
CA HIS A 665 23.47 -49.35 -18.78
C HIS A 665 23.88 -50.73 -19.31
N ARG A 666 23.42 -51.83 -18.68
CA ARG A 666 23.62 -53.18 -19.22
C ARG A 666 22.95 -53.35 -20.59
N ARG A 667 21.68 -52.92 -20.72
CA ARG A 667 20.94 -52.97 -21.99
C ARG A 667 21.61 -52.14 -23.09
N GLN A 668 22.12 -50.94 -22.76
CA GLN A 668 22.86 -50.12 -23.73
C GLN A 668 24.14 -50.81 -24.22
N ARG A 669 24.89 -51.46 -23.31
CA ARG A 669 26.07 -52.25 -23.70
C ARG A 669 25.73 -53.42 -24.61
N GLU A 670 24.63 -54.13 -24.34
CA GLU A 670 24.15 -55.22 -25.20
C GLU A 670 23.79 -54.72 -26.61
N LEU A 671 23.14 -53.55 -26.72
CA LEU A 671 22.79 -52.91 -27.99
C LEU A 671 24.03 -52.47 -28.78
N THR A 672 24.98 -51.78 -28.15
CA THR A 672 26.24 -51.37 -28.80
C THR A 672 27.08 -52.57 -29.26
N CYS A 673 27.05 -53.68 -28.51
CA CYS A 673 27.73 -54.92 -28.89
C CYS A 673 27.05 -55.57 -30.11
N ALA A 674 25.72 -55.56 -30.18
CA ALA A 674 24.96 -56.06 -31.33
C ALA A 674 25.17 -55.23 -32.61
N GLU A 675 25.24 -53.91 -32.53
CA GLU A 675 25.51 -53.02 -33.67
C GLU A 675 26.93 -53.20 -34.23
N SER A 676 27.93 -53.42 -33.34
CA SER A 676 29.31 -53.71 -33.77
C SER A 676 29.43 -55.04 -34.54
N SER A 677 28.58 -56.03 -34.22
CA SER A 677 28.56 -57.34 -34.89
C SER A 677 27.88 -57.36 -36.27
N THR A 678 27.05 -56.35 -36.60
CA THR A 678 26.32 -56.28 -37.87
C THR A 678 27.06 -55.45 -38.93
N SER A 679 28.02 -54.61 -38.55
CA SER A 679 28.87 -53.83 -39.45
C SER A 679 30.00 -54.62 -40.13
N GLU A 680 30.27 -55.87 -39.74
CA GLU A 680 31.39 -56.68 -40.28
C GLU A 680 31.00 -57.63 -41.44
N PHE A 681 29.75 -57.65 -41.89
CA PHE A 681 29.33 -58.45 -43.05
C PHE A 681 29.24 -57.63 -44.34
N VAL A 682 30.39 -57.38 -44.97
CA VAL A 682 30.49 -57.00 -46.39
C VAL A 682 30.70 -58.28 -47.22
N PRO A 683 29.79 -58.70 -48.10
CA PRO A 683 30.06 -59.83 -48.98
C PRO A 683 30.93 -59.38 -50.16
N SER A 684 32.10 -59.99 -50.26
CA SER A 684 33.07 -59.82 -51.36
C SER A 684 32.51 -60.37 -52.67
N ALA A 685 32.57 -59.53 -53.71
CA ALA A 685 32.14 -59.82 -55.08
C ALA A 685 33.06 -60.84 -55.77
N ALA A 686 32.47 -61.80 -56.47
CA ALA A 686 33.10 -62.60 -57.51
C ALA A 686 32.57 -62.14 -58.89
N ASP A 687 33.51 -62.00 -59.82
CA ASP A 687 33.45 -61.32 -61.11
C ASP A 687 32.93 -62.25 -62.27
N PRO A 688 32.81 -61.82 -63.55
CA PRO A 688 31.53 -61.79 -64.29
C PRO A 688 31.51 -62.59 -65.62
N ALA A 689 30.31 -62.80 -66.21
CA ALA A 689 30.13 -63.18 -67.64
C ALA A 689 28.66 -62.96 -68.11
N PRO A 690 28.33 -62.86 -69.42
CA PRO A 690 27.95 -61.59 -70.03
C PRO A 690 26.49 -61.48 -70.53
N ALA A 691 26.11 -60.24 -70.82
CA ALA A 691 24.79 -59.78 -71.24
C ALA A 691 24.36 -60.16 -72.67
N LYS A 692 23.03 -60.28 -72.88
CA LYS A 692 22.29 -59.96 -74.14
C LYS A 692 20.77 -59.86 -73.85
N PRO A 693 19.95 -59.20 -74.71
CA PRO A 693 19.36 -57.91 -74.40
C PRO A 693 17.83 -57.88 -74.32
N ALA A 694 17.33 -56.71 -73.92
CA ALA A 694 15.95 -56.34 -73.61
C ALA A 694 14.90 -56.57 -74.73
N ALA A 695 13.66 -56.86 -74.30
CA ALA A 695 12.43 -56.52 -75.01
C ALA A 695 11.31 -56.15 -74.00
N ARG A 696 10.69 -54.99 -74.26
CA ARG A 696 9.42 -54.42 -73.71
C ARG A 696 8.22 -55.41 -73.89
N PRO A 697 6.99 -55.22 -73.34
CA PRO A 697 6.31 -53.93 -73.12
C PRO A 697 5.24 -53.79 -71.98
N GLU A 698 4.83 -52.53 -71.80
CA GLU A 698 3.48 -51.96 -71.58
C GLU A 698 2.39 -52.63 -70.69
N SER A 699 1.89 -51.77 -69.78
CA SER A 699 0.47 -51.48 -69.48
C SER A 699 -0.36 -52.41 -68.57
N ALA A 700 -0.80 -51.87 -67.42
CA ALA A 700 -2.17 -52.02 -66.92
C ALA A 700 -2.50 -50.95 -65.84
N LYS A 701 -3.71 -50.41 -65.94
CA LYS A 701 -4.38 -49.30 -65.24
C LYS A 701 -4.43 -49.37 -63.69
N PRO A 702 -4.62 -48.23 -63.01
CA PRO A 702 -5.17 -48.17 -61.66
C PRO A 702 -6.70 -47.96 -61.67
N ALA A 703 -7.39 -48.50 -60.66
CA ALA A 703 -8.82 -48.30 -60.39
C ALA A 703 -9.02 -47.52 -59.07
N ALA A 704 -9.95 -46.58 -59.10
CA ALA A 704 -10.40 -45.70 -58.02
C ALA A 704 -11.21 -46.46 -56.91
N PRO A 705 -11.68 -45.80 -55.83
CA PRO A 705 -12.87 -44.93 -55.88
C PRO A 705 -12.73 -43.62 -55.03
N ALA A 706 -13.18 -42.46 -55.53
CA ALA A 706 -14.50 -41.82 -55.35
C ALA A 706 -14.69 -41.03 -54.03
N ALA A 707 -14.77 -39.70 -54.14
CA ALA A 707 -15.46 -38.83 -53.19
C ALA A 707 -16.09 -37.63 -53.93
N HIS A 708 -17.34 -37.35 -53.58
CA HIS A 708 -18.31 -36.50 -54.27
C HIS A 708 -18.07 -35.00 -54.13
N LEU A 709 -18.53 -34.28 -55.17
CA LEU A 709 -18.59 -32.83 -55.34
C LEU A 709 -19.52 -32.11 -54.33
N ALA A 710 -19.18 -30.86 -54.01
CA ALA A 710 -20.13 -29.78 -53.72
C ALA A 710 -19.74 -28.51 -54.52
N PRO A 711 -20.67 -27.72 -55.07
CA PRO A 711 -20.38 -26.62 -55.98
C PRO A 711 -20.33 -25.24 -55.30
N ALA A 712 -19.64 -24.32 -55.97
CA ALA A 712 -19.53 -22.91 -55.63
C ALA A 712 -20.69 -22.07 -56.19
N THR A 713 -21.09 -21.02 -55.47
CA THR A 713 -21.72 -19.81 -56.04
C THR A 713 -21.23 -18.55 -55.33
N ARG A 714 -20.93 -17.53 -56.14
CA ARG A 714 -20.41 -16.19 -55.82
C ARG A 714 -21.50 -15.18 -55.42
N HIS A 715 -21.03 -14.06 -54.85
CA HIS A 715 -21.67 -12.73 -54.67
C HIS A 715 -22.64 -12.63 -53.48
N ASN A 716 -22.65 -11.61 -52.61
CA ASN A 716 -22.24 -10.20 -52.68
C ASN A 716 -21.77 -9.69 -51.30
N ALA A 717 -20.92 -8.65 -51.31
CA ALA A 717 -20.66 -7.77 -50.17
C ALA A 717 -21.91 -6.90 -49.86
N PRO A 718 -22.04 -6.34 -48.64
CA PRO A 718 -21.41 -5.04 -48.43
C PRO A 718 -20.76 -4.86 -47.05
N SER A 719 -19.91 -3.84 -47.01
CA SER A 719 -19.23 -3.22 -45.88
C SER A 719 -20.16 -2.59 -44.84
N SER A 720 -19.84 -2.77 -43.56
CA SER A 720 -20.06 -1.74 -42.54
C SER A 720 -19.10 -1.93 -41.37
N ARG A 721 -18.16 -0.99 -41.25
CA ARG A 721 -17.45 -0.63 -40.02
C ARG A 721 -18.49 -0.16 -39.00
N ASP A 722 -18.42 -0.63 -37.76
CA ASP A 722 -18.79 0.10 -36.53
C ASP A 722 -18.09 -0.63 -35.37
N ARG A 723 -17.01 -0.06 -34.81
CA ARG A 723 -17.01 0.85 -33.65
C ARG A 723 -17.78 0.27 -32.45
N TYR A 724 -17.09 -0.56 -31.67
CA TYR A 724 -17.44 -0.77 -30.27
C TYR A 724 -16.80 0.33 -29.42
N ALA A 725 -17.62 1.33 -29.12
CA ALA A 725 -17.52 2.15 -27.92
C ALA A 725 -18.88 2.04 -27.23
N LEU A 726 -18.90 1.39 -26.07
CA LEU A 726 -19.74 1.59 -24.87
C LEU A 726 -19.65 0.35 -23.98
#